data_AF-A0A5R9M8P3-F1
#
_entry.id   AF-A0A5R9M8P3-F1
#
_cell.length_a   1.000
_cell.length_b   1.000
_cell.length_c   1.000
_cell.angle_alpha   90.00
_cell.angle_beta   90.00
_cell.angle_gamma   90.00
#
_symmetry.space_group_name_H-M   'P 1'
#
loop_
_entity.id
_entity.type
_entity.pdbx_description
1 polymer ?
#
loop_
_entity_poly.entity_id
_entity_poly.type
_entity_poly.pdbx_seq_one_letter_code
_entity_poly.pdbx_strand_id
1 'polypeptide(L)'
;MELSPSAHADTFCRDRLPPFAQWPELSFDLPELAYPTRLNCAQSLLDDAVARWGPDRPCLLTPTGRWTYGDLLRRANQVAQVLTEDLGLQPGNRVLLRGPNNPWLVASWFGVLKAGGVAVTTMPLLRAAELAELHDISRPVAALCDHRYLEELDAAGAAGLTVVPYGGTGPDDLAARSGTKSGSFVNVDTAADDVALIAFTSGTTGRPKATMHFHRDVLANADTFSRHVLQPRQDDVFTGTPPLAFTFGLGGLVVFPLHVGAATLLIEQATPTQLADLVAEHGVTVLFTAPTAYRAIMAAGVADRLAGVRRCVSAGEALPASVWEEFRATTGLHIIDGIGATEMLHVFISAADGDIRPGATGKPVPGYRAAVVDETGAAVPDGQPGLLAVKGPTGCRYLSDPRQSEYVRDGWNITGDTYVRDADGYFWYVARSDDMIVSSGYNIAGPEVEKALVVHPDVEECGVVGAPDGRRGMVVTAYVVLRAGVEAGADTVKALQDHVKRTIAPYKYPRAIEFVTALPRTSNGKLRRGELRRMAVDGATGGEASLPSVTVERRVEWPDTDAAGHYHHSTVVRWVEAAEAVLLRRLGLGHLFGSIPRVHFEADYRERLWFGQAVRTELRITKVGTSSLHYAFTVRGESEDGAADGDGVAATGRMTIVHSAARAKGSEPWPDDVRRLLSTAGAQAPELFA
;
A
#
# COMPACT_ATOMS: atom_id res chain seq x y z
N MET A 1 20.11 27.73 -7.70
CA MET A 1 18.96 27.40 -8.56
C MET A 1 18.08 28.64 -8.60
N GLU A 2 17.66 29.06 -9.78
CA GLU A 2 16.73 30.18 -9.95
C GLU A 2 15.49 29.63 -10.67
N LEU A 3 14.30 29.97 -10.18
CA LEU A 3 13.05 29.55 -10.80
C LEU A 3 12.74 30.45 -11.99
N SER A 4 12.19 29.87 -13.04
CA SER A 4 11.78 30.59 -14.25
C SER A 4 10.73 31.65 -13.93
N PRO A 5 10.55 32.70 -14.76
CA PRO A 5 9.47 33.66 -14.57
C PRO A 5 8.10 32.99 -14.58
N SER A 6 7.36 33.13 -13.47
CA SER A 6 6.05 32.51 -13.27
C SER A 6 4.98 33.16 -14.14
N ALA A 7 3.99 32.37 -14.56
CA ALA A 7 2.72 32.92 -15.04
C ALA A 7 1.70 33.14 -13.92
N HIS A 8 1.95 32.62 -12.72
CA HIS A 8 1.04 32.72 -11.60
C HIS A 8 0.97 34.15 -11.07
N ALA A 9 -0.18 34.80 -11.25
CA ALA A 9 -0.48 36.09 -10.64
C ALA A 9 -0.68 35.94 -9.12
N ASP A 10 -1.28 34.83 -8.68
CA ASP A 10 -1.31 34.44 -7.28
C ASP A 10 -0.07 33.61 -6.93
N THR A 11 0.86 34.24 -6.20
CA THR A 11 2.14 33.64 -5.82
C THR A 11 2.06 32.69 -4.63
N PHE A 12 0.88 32.40 -4.08
CA PHE A 12 0.69 31.64 -2.83
C PHE A 12 1.56 30.37 -2.73
N CYS A 13 1.59 29.53 -3.77
CA CYS A 13 2.37 28.30 -3.78
C CYS A 13 3.87 28.59 -3.89
N ARG A 14 4.25 29.51 -4.78
CA ARG A 14 5.66 29.84 -5.06
C ARG A 14 6.33 30.47 -3.84
N ASP A 15 5.63 31.36 -3.13
CA ASP A 15 6.11 31.99 -1.89
C ASP A 15 6.22 31.00 -0.72
N ARG A 16 5.61 29.82 -0.84
CA ARG A 16 5.55 28.77 0.19
C ARG A 16 6.31 27.51 -0.19
N LEU A 17 7.05 27.55 -1.30
CA LEU A 17 8.07 26.55 -1.60
C LEU A 17 9.11 26.54 -0.47
N PRO A 18 9.65 25.36 -0.13
CA PRO A 18 10.73 25.32 0.83
C PRO A 18 11.97 26.06 0.28
N PRO A 19 12.86 26.55 1.14
CA PRO A 19 14.13 27.14 0.70
C PRO A 19 14.91 26.15 -0.18
N PHE A 20 15.61 26.62 -1.22
CA PHE A 20 16.34 25.75 -2.15
C PHE A 20 17.35 24.81 -1.49
N ALA A 21 17.94 25.20 -0.35
CA ALA A 21 18.86 24.35 0.41
C ALA A 21 18.18 23.11 1.03
N GLN A 22 16.85 23.11 1.12
CA GLN A 22 16.03 21.98 1.61
C GLN A 22 15.39 21.20 0.46
N TRP A 23 15.74 21.51 -0.79
CA TRP A 23 15.25 20.76 -1.93
C TRP A 23 16.07 19.49 -2.12
N PRO A 24 15.45 18.42 -2.66
CA PRO A 24 16.23 17.29 -3.09
C PRO A 24 17.10 17.69 -4.29
N GLU A 25 18.19 16.97 -4.48
CA GLU A 25 19.00 17.09 -5.67
C GLU A 25 18.22 16.53 -6.86
N LEU A 26 17.78 17.43 -7.75
CA LEU A 26 17.05 17.07 -8.94
C LEU A 26 18.01 16.69 -10.06
N SER A 27 17.73 15.58 -10.75
CA SER A 27 18.53 15.06 -11.87
C SER A 27 17.68 14.98 -13.13
N PHE A 28 18.19 15.55 -14.21
CA PHE A 28 17.56 15.57 -15.54
C PHE A 28 18.48 14.90 -16.56
N ASP A 29 19.04 13.75 -16.18
CA ASP A 29 20.12 13.07 -16.94
C ASP A 29 19.62 12.42 -18.24
N LEU A 30 18.30 12.20 -18.39
CA LEU A 30 17.71 11.64 -19.61
C LEU A 30 17.37 12.74 -20.62
N PRO A 31 17.57 12.51 -21.94
CA PRO A 31 17.16 13.46 -22.98
C PRO A 31 15.67 13.83 -22.92
N GLU A 32 14.81 12.88 -22.57
CA GLU A 32 13.36 13.08 -22.45
C GLU A 32 12.96 14.05 -21.33
N LEU A 33 13.85 14.29 -20.36
CA LEU A 33 13.61 15.20 -19.24
C LEU A 33 14.02 16.66 -19.54
N ALA A 34 14.48 16.94 -20.77
CA ALA A 34 14.87 18.27 -21.23
C ALA A 34 13.64 19.11 -21.63
N TYR A 35 12.85 19.54 -20.65
CA TYR A 35 11.65 20.33 -20.89
C TYR A 35 11.96 21.80 -21.23
N PRO A 36 11.15 22.45 -22.08
CA PRO A 36 11.25 23.89 -22.32
C PRO A 36 10.95 24.67 -21.03
N THR A 37 11.47 25.90 -20.94
CA THR A 37 11.23 26.79 -19.79
C THR A 37 9.75 27.18 -19.65
N ARG A 38 9.03 27.25 -20.78
CA ARG A 38 7.60 27.49 -20.87
C ARG A 38 6.88 26.18 -21.17
N LEU A 39 6.03 25.74 -20.26
CA LEU A 39 5.39 24.44 -20.32
C LEU A 39 4.11 24.42 -19.49
N ASN A 40 2.98 24.25 -20.18
CA ASN A 40 1.74 23.80 -19.57
C ASN A 40 1.54 22.31 -19.88
N CYS A 41 1.65 21.44 -18.87
CA CYS A 41 1.54 19.99 -19.09
C CYS A 41 0.19 19.54 -19.68
N ALA A 42 -0.89 20.34 -19.52
CA ALA A 42 -2.16 20.06 -20.19
C ALA A 42 -2.07 20.19 -21.72
N GLN A 43 -1.25 21.12 -22.22
CA GLN A 43 -1.01 21.27 -23.65
C GLN A 43 -0.36 20.01 -24.22
N SER A 44 0.72 19.55 -23.57
CA SER A 44 1.45 18.35 -24.00
C SER A 44 0.60 17.08 -23.95
N LEU A 45 -0.17 16.90 -22.86
CA LEU A 45 -0.95 15.68 -22.63
C LEU A 45 -2.27 15.64 -23.40
N LEU A 46 -2.83 16.78 -23.83
CA LEU A 46 -4.16 16.83 -24.44
C LEU A 46 -4.17 17.53 -25.79
N ASP A 47 -3.72 18.78 -25.88
CA ASP A 47 -3.84 19.57 -27.10
C ASP A 47 -2.93 19.02 -28.20
N ASP A 48 -1.66 18.78 -27.86
CA ASP A 48 -0.68 18.17 -28.76
C ASP A 48 -1.06 16.71 -29.06
N ALA A 49 -1.64 15.99 -28.09
CA ALA A 49 -2.14 14.63 -28.29
C ALA A 49 -3.30 14.59 -29.30
N VAL A 50 -4.25 15.52 -29.23
CA VAL A 50 -5.34 15.67 -30.21
C VAL A 50 -4.77 16.01 -31.58
N ALA A 51 -3.83 16.94 -31.66
CA ALA A 51 -3.19 17.31 -32.92
C ALA A 51 -2.42 16.14 -33.56
N ARG A 52 -1.77 15.31 -32.73
CA ARG A 52 -0.97 14.16 -33.17
C ARG A 52 -1.81 12.94 -33.56
N TRP A 53 -2.84 12.63 -32.77
CA TRP A 53 -3.58 11.36 -32.87
C TRP A 53 -4.99 11.48 -33.44
N GLY A 54 -5.48 12.71 -33.59
CA GLY A 54 -6.80 13.03 -34.14
C GLY A 54 -7.89 13.15 -33.05
N PRO A 55 -8.89 14.03 -33.26
CA PRO A 55 -9.92 14.30 -32.27
C PRO A 55 -10.88 13.13 -32.06
N ASP A 56 -11.11 12.29 -33.07
CA ASP A 56 -12.08 11.17 -33.01
C ASP A 56 -11.55 9.94 -32.27
N ARG A 57 -10.28 9.94 -31.86
CA ARG A 57 -9.66 8.81 -31.18
C ARG A 57 -10.32 8.60 -29.80
N PRO A 58 -10.65 7.36 -29.39
CA PRO A 58 -11.15 7.09 -28.04
C PRO A 58 -10.14 7.52 -26.96
N CYS A 59 -10.61 8.16 -25.89
CA CYS A 59 -9.76 8.65 -24.80
C CYS A 59 -10.25 8.11 -23.44
N LEU A 60 -11.45 8.49 -23.02
CA LEU A 60 -12.01 8.06 -21.74
C LEU A 60 -13.22 7.15 -21.98
N LEU A 61 -13.14 5.91 -21.54
CA LEU A 61 -14.22 4.95 -21.58
C LEU A 61 -14.87 4.86 -20.20
N THR A 62 -16.16 4.57 -20.19
CA THR A 62 -16.90 4.14 -19.00
C THR A 62 -17.64 2.84 -19.36
N PRO A 63 -18.21 2.11 -18.39
CA PRO A 63 -19.03 0.95 -18.69
C PRO A 63 -20.23 1.23 -19.61
N THR A 64 -20.64 2.50 -19.74
CA THR A 64 -21.85 2.91 -20.46
C THR A 64 -21.59 3.87 -21.62
N GLY A 65 -20.36 4.30 -21.85
CA GLY A 65 -20.08 5.34 -22.84
C GLY A 65 -18.60 5.58 -23.10
N ARG A 66 -18.33 6.55 -23.98
CA ARG A 66 -16.96 6.95 -24.33
C ARG A 66 -16.89 8.44 -24.65
N TRP A 67 -15.78 9.05 -24.29
CA TRP A 67 -15.33 10.36 -24.78
C TRP A 67 -14.11 10.17 -25.65
N THR A 68 -14.10 10.87 -26.78
CA THR A 68 -12.93 10.98 -27.64
C THR A 68 -11.93 12.00 -27.08
N TYR A 69 -10.72 12.04 -27.65
CA TYR A 69 -9.74 13.09 -27.35
C TYR A 69 -10.31 14.50 -27.63
N GLY A 70 -11.08 14.66 -28.71
CA GLY A 70 -11.76 15.90 -29.06
C GLY A 70 -12.87 16.27 -28.07
N ASP A 71 -13.62 15.28 -27.56
CA ASP A 71 -14.59 15.53 -26.49
C ASP A 71 -13.90 16.01 -25.21
N LEU A 72 -12.84 15.32 -24.78
CA LEU A 72 -12.11 15.70 -23.58
C LEU A 72 -11.49 17.10 -23.72
N LEU A 73 -10.85 17.40 -24.86
CA LEU A 73 -10.31 18.74 -25.15
C LEU A 73 -11.39 19.81 -25.03
N ARG A 74 -12.52 19.60 -25.69
CA ARG A 74 -13.64 20.55 -25.66
C ARG A 74 -14.16 20.73 -24.24
N ARG A 75 -14.38 19.65 -23.48
CA ARG A 75 -14.85 19.74 -22.08
C ARG A 75 -13.84 20.42 -21.17
N ALA A 76 -12.55 20.09 -21.30
CA ALA A 76 -11.49 20.73 -20.51
C ALA A 76 -11.40 22.25 -20.80
N ASN A 77 -11.50 22.65 -22.07
CA ASN A 77 -11.55 24.06 -22.45
C ASN A 77 -12.80 24.75 -21.88
N GLN A 78 -13.97 24.11 -21.93
CA GLN A 78 -15.19 24.66 -21.33
C GLN A 78 -15.05 24.81 -19.81
N VAL A 79 -14.44 23.85 -19.12
CA VAL A 79 -14.16 23.98 -17.68
C VAL A 79 -13.20 25.14 -17.42
N ALA A 80 -12.12 25.29 -18.20
CA ALA A 80 -11.22 26.44 -18.09
C ALA A 80 -11.96 27.77 -18.28
N GLN A 81 -12.90 27.85 -19.23
CA GLN A 81 -13.76 29.02 -19.42
C GLN A 81 -14.69 29.26 -18.23
N VAL A 82 -15.33 28.23 -17.66
CA VAL A 82 -16.14 28.39 -16.44
C VAL A 82 -15.29 28.93 -15.28
N LEU A 83 -14.10 28.35 -15.06
CA LEU A 83 -13.21 28.77 -13.99
C LEU A 83 -12.77 30.24 -14.15
N THR A 84 -12.39 30.65 -15.36
CA THR A 84 -11.83 31.99 -15.61
C THR A 84 -12.92 33.05 -15.80
N GLU A 85 -13.95 32.78 -16.59
CA GLU A 85 -14.98 33.76 -16.97
C GLU A 85 -16.07 33.87 -15.91
N ASP A 86 -16.52 32.75 -15.32
CA ASP A 86 -17.64 32.76 -14.36
C ASP A 86 -17.16 32.91 -12.92
N LEU A 87 -16.04 32.25 -12.57
CA LEU A 87 -15.50 32.26 -11.20
C LEU A 87 -14.33 33.22 -11.01
N GLY A 88 -13.82 33.84 -12.08
CA GLY A 88 -12.74 34.83 -12.00
C GLY A 88 -11.37 34.25 -11.64
N LEU A 89 -11.15 32.95 -11.84
CA LEU A 89 -9.90 32.26 -11.49
C LEU A 89 -8.69 32.98 -12.12
N GLN A 90 -7.72 33.33 -11.29
CA GLN A 90 -6.42 33.86 -11.73
C GLN A 90 -5.37 32.74 -11.74
N PRO A 91 -4.37 32.80 -12.65
CA PRO A 91 -3.24 31.87 -12.62
C PRO A 91 -2.59 31.80 -11.23
N GLY A 92 -2.31 30.59 -10.75
CA GLY A 92 -1.80 30.30 -9.40
C GLY A 92 -2.87 30.09 -8.31
N ASN A 93 -4.13 30.41 -8.57
CA ASN A 93 -5.21 30.03 -7.67
C ASN A 93 -5.34 28.51 -7.59
N ARG A 94 -5.67 27.99 -6.40
CA ARG A 94 -5.90 26.57 -6.16
C ARG A 94 -7.36 26.20 -6.40
N VAL A 95 -7.61 25.06 -7.04
CA VAL A 95 -8.95 24.49 -7.24
C VAL A 95 -9.01 23.08 -6.67
N LEU A 96 -9.88 22.87 -5.68
CA LEU A 96 -10.11 21.56 -5.07
C LEU A 96 -10.91 20.66 -6.02
N LEU A 97 -10.40 19.46 -6.29
CA LEU A 97 -11.04 18.46 -7.15
C LEU A 97 -11.48 17.27 -6.30
N ARG A 98 -12.79 17.05 -6.22
CA ARG A 98 -13.40 16.02 -5.36
C ARG A 98 -14.40 15.18 -6.14
N GLY A 99 -14.09 13.91 -6.34
CA GLY A 99 -15.02 12.94 -6.89
C GLY A 99 -14.36 11.61 -7.22
N PRO A 100 -15.13 10.67 -7.79
CA PRO A 100 -14.61 9.37 -8.19
C PRO A 100 -13.93 9.44 -9.56
N ASN A 101 -13.34 8.32 -9.98
CA ASN A 101 -12.70 8.20 -11.29
C ASN A 101 -13.76 8.26 -12.40
N ASN A 102 -14.04 9.46 -12.90
CA ASN A 102 -14.98 9.69 -13.98
C ASN A 102 -14.49 10.78 -14.95
N PRO A 103 -15.09 10.86 -16.16
CA PRO A 103 -14.61 11.78 -17.20
C PRO A 103 -14.65 13.26 -16.80
N TRP A 104 -15.61 13.69 -15.97
CA TRP A 104 -15.72 15.08 -15.52
C TRP A 104 -14.60 15.46 -14.55
N LEU A 105 -14.13 14.54 -13.70
CA LEU A 105 -12.96 14.78 -12.85
C LEU A 105 -11.69 14.98 -13.70
N VAL A 106 -11.53 14.20 -14.77
CA VAL A 106 -10.39 14.35 -15.70
C VAL A 106 -10.48 15.67 -16.47
N ALA A 107 -11.65 16.02 -17.02
CA ALA A 107 -11.85 17.31 -17.69
C ALA A 107 -11.63 18.49 -16.74
N SER A 108 -12.02 18.35 -15.47
CA SER A 108 -11.79 19.35 -14.43
C SER A 108 -10.31 19.55 -14.14
N TRP A 109 -9.56 18.45 -14.01
CA TRP A 109 -8.10 18.51 -13.83
C TRP A 109 -7.41 19.24 -14.98
N PHE A 110 -7.73 18.89 -16.23
CA PHE A 110 -7.21 19.60 -17.40
C PHE A 110 -7.65 21.06 -17.45
N GLY A 111 -8.92 21.36 -17.15
CA GLY A 111 -9.44 22.73 -17.16
C GLY A 111 -8.71 23.65 -16.19
N VAL A 112 -8.39 23.15 -14.98
CA VAL A 112 -7.60 23.88 -13.98
C VAL A 112 -6.20 24.17 -14.51
N LEU A 113 -5.51 23.17 -15.04
CA LEU A 113 -4.15 23.33 -15.57
C LEU A 113 -4.11 24.28 -16.77
N LYS A 114 -5.06 24.17 -17.70
CA LYS A 114 -5.19 25.06 -18.85
C LYS A 114 -5.38 26.51 -18.43
N ALA A 115 -6.17 26.75 -17.38
CA ALA A 115 -6.37 28.08 -16.80
C ALA A 115 -5.17 28.60 -15.98
N GLY A 116 -4.05 27.86 -15.92
CA GLY A 116 -2.89 28.21 -15.11
C GLY A 116 -3.14 28.09 -13.60
N GLY A 117 -4.19 27.39 -13.20
CA GLY A 117 -4.50 27.11 -11.80
C GLY A 117 -3.74 25.90 -11.27
N VAL A 118 -3.78 25.74 -9.96
CA VAL A 118 -3.16 24.61 -9.25
C VAL A 118 -4.25 23.62 -8.86
N ALA A 119 -4.19 22.40 -9.40
CA ALA A 119 -5.12 21.34 -9.01
C ALA A 119 -4.82 20.87 -7.59
N VAL A 120 -5.83 20.79 -6.73
CA VAL A 120 -5.72 20.21 -5.39
C VAL A 120 -6.57 18.95 -5.37
N THR A 121 -5.94 17.78 -5.45
CA THR A 121 -6.68 16.51 -5.53
C THR A 121 -7.01 15.98 -4.13
N THR A 122 -8.24 15.49 -3.95
CA THR A 122 -8.66 14.90 -2.68
C THR A 122 -9.53 13.66 -2.85
N MET A 123 -9.45 12.77 -1.87
CA MET A 123 -10.25 11.56 -1.83
C MET A 123 -11.74 11.90 -1.63
N PRO A 124 -12.67 11.35 -2.43
CA PRO A 124 -14.10 11.65 -2.29
C PRO A 124 -14.70 11.17 -0.97
N LEU A 125 -13.99 10.29 -0.25
CA LEU A 125 -14.45 9.71 1.02
C LEU A 125 -13.97 10.46 2.27
N LEU A 126 -13.19 11.55 2.14
CA LEU A 126 -12.80 12.37 3.30
C LEU A 126 -14.02 13.05 3.94
N ARG A 127 -13.98 13.20 5.26
CA ARG A 127 -15.02 13.85 6.07
C ARG A 127 -14.78 15.35 6.23
N ALA A 128 -15.79 16.07 6.67
CA ALA A 128 -15.80 17.51 6.86
C ALA A 128 -14.56 18.05 7.59
N ALA A 129 -14.15 17.41 8.70
CA ALA A 129 -12.97 17.83 9.45
C ALA A 129 -11.67 17.68 8.65
N GLU A 130 -11.49 16.57 7.95
CA GLU A 130 -10.34 16.35 7.07
C GLU A 130 -10.34 17.36 5.90
N LEU A 131 -11.51 17.65 5.33
CA LEU A 131 -11.67 18.63 4.26
C LEU A 131 -11.36 20.07 4.72
N ALA A 132 -11.77 20.43 5.93
CA ALA A 132 -11.43 21.72 6.53
C ALA A 132 -9.90 21.87 6.68
N GLU A 133 -9.20 20.82 7.13
CA GLU A 133 -7.73 20.85 7.22
C GLU A 133 -7.06 21.02 5.84
N LEU A 134 -7.55 20.31 4.82
CA LEU A 134 -7.07 20.45 3.44
C LEU A 134 -7.30 21.87 2.91
N HIS A 135 -8.47 22.43 3.16
CA HIS A 135 -8.82 23.80 2.81
C HIS A 135 -7.88 24.81 3.51
N ASP A 136 -7.65 24.66 4.81
CA ASP A 136 -6.82 25.59 5.57
C ASP A 136 -5.35 25.60 5.12
N ILE A 137 -4.85 24.42 4.73
CA ILE A 137 -3.48 24.27 4.20
C ILE A 137 -3.35 24.85 2.79
N SER A 138 -4.24 24.47 1.87
CA SER A 138 -4.09 24.78 0.44
C SER A 138 -4.82 26.04 -0.03
N ARG A 139 -5.78 26.54 0.76
CA ARG A 139 -6.59 27.73 0.51
C ARG A 139 -7.18 27.79 -0.92
N PRO A 140 -7.92 26.76 -1.38
CA PRO A 140 -8.55 26.79 -2.69
C PRO A 140 -9.62 27.89 -2.77
N VAL A 141 -9.73 28.53 -3.93
CA VAL A 141 -10.76 29.57 -4.19
C VAL A 141 -12.04 28.96 -4.75
N ALA A 142 -11.92 27.80 -5.39
CA ALA A 142 -13.04 27.05 -5.93
C ALA A 142 -12.89 25.55 -5.67
N ALA A 143 -14.01 24.85 -5.63
CA ALA A 143 -14.06 23.39 -5.62
C ALA A 143 -14.96 22.88 -6.73
N LEU A 144 -14.45 21.95 -7.53
CA LEU A 144 -15.24 21.17 -8.49
C LEU A 144 -15.54 19.81 -7.83
N CYS A 145 -16.79 19.61 -7.43
CA CYS A 145 -17.18 18.48 -6.60
C CYS A 145 -18.28 17.64 -7.25
N ASP A 146 -18.10 16.33 -7.30
CA ASP A 146 -19.18 15.44 -7.71
C ASP A 146 -20.36 15.59 -6.74
N HIS A 147 -21.57 15.76 -7.29
CA HIS A 147 -22.79 16.08 -6.54
C HIS A 147 -23.09 15.09 -5.39
N ARG A 148 -22.61 13.84 -5.48
CA ARG A 148 -22.78 12.80 -4.45
C ARG A 148 -21.97 13.06 -3.18
N TYR A 149 -21.00 13.96 -3.22
CA TYR A 149 -20.03 14.18 -2.13
C TYR A 149 -20.02 15.62 -1.60
N LEU A 150 -21.07 16.39 -1.88
CA LEU A 150 -21.22 17.79 -1.46
C LEU A 150 -21.41 17.95 0.05
N GLU A 151 -22.20 17.08 0.68
CA GLU A 151 -22.61 17.21 2.08
C GLU A 151 -21.41 17.42 3.03
N GLU A 152 -20.37 16.59 2.90
CA GLU A 152 -19.16 16.70 3.72
C GLU A 152 -18.34 17.96 3.41
N LEU A 153 -18.36 18.43 2.16
CA LEU A 153 -17.67 19.65 1.76
C LEU A 153 -18.37 20.90 2.30
N ASP A 154 -19.70 20.93 2.25
CA ASP A 154 -20.52 22.00 2.82
C ASP A 154 -20.38 22.02 4.35
N ALA A 155 -20.41 20.85 5.00
CA ALA A 155 -20.21 20.71 6.43
C ALA A 155 -18.80 21.13 6.90
N ALA A 156 -17.79 21.08 6.03
CA ALA A 156 -16.45 21.57 6.35
C ALA A 156 -16.42 23.10 6.58
N GLY A 157 -17.43 23.84 6.11
CA GLY A 157 -17.55 25.28 6.37
C GLY A 157 -16.40 26.12 5.79
N ALA A 158 -15.88 25.71 4.62
CA ALA A 158 -14.74 26.33 3.97
C ALA A 158 -15.04 27.79 3.53
N ALA A 159 -14.66 28.75 4.36
CA ALA A 159 -14.91 30.16 4.12
C ALA A 159 -14.24 30.66 2.82
N GLY A 160 -15.02 31.29 1.94
CA GLY A 160 -14.53 31.85 0.67
C GLY A 160 -14.35 30.82 -0.44
N LEU A 161 -14.71 29.55 -0.22
CA LEU A 161 -14.67 28.52 -1.25
C LEU A 161 -15.94 28.55 -2.10
N THR A 162 -15.80 28.78 -3.41
CA THR A 162 -16.92 28.65 -4.35
C THR A 162 -17.04 27.20 -4.83
N VAL A 163 -18.14 26.53 -4.48
CA VAL A 163 -18.38 25.13 -4.86
C VAL A 163 -19.22 25.06 -6.14
N VAL A 164 -18.72 24.36 -7.14
CA VAL A 164 -19.45 24.02 -8.37
C VAL A 164 -19.64 22.50 -8.42
N PRO A 165 -20.89 22.01 -8.31
CA PRO A 165 -21.17 20.59 -8.38
C PRO A 165 -21.01 20.06 -9.82
N TYR A 166 -20.75 18.78 -9.98
CA TYR A 166 -20.84 18.10 -11.28
C TYR A 166 -21.51 16.71 -11.17
N GLY A 167 -22.11 16.28 -12.28
CA GLY A 167 -22.81 14.99 -12.39
C GLY A 167 -24.28 15.02 -11.94
N GLY A 168 -24.79 16.18 -11.53
CA GLY A 168 -26.20 16.45 -11.31
C GLY A 168 -26.91 16.98 -12.57
N THR A 169 -28.14 17.47 -12.41
CA THR A 169 -28.99 17.94 -13.51
C THR A 169 -29.39 19.42 -13.39
N GLY A 170 -28.95 20.11 -12.34
CA GLY A 170 -29.29 21.51 -12.08
C GLY A 170 -28.55 22.49 -13.00
N PRO A 171 -29.03 23.74 -13.11
CA PRO A 171 -28.39 24.78 -13.92
C PRO A 171 -26.99 25.18 -13.39
N ASP A 172 -26.75 24.97 -12.09
CA ASP A 172 -25.46 25.23 -11.45
C ASP A 172 -24.43 24.12 -11.65
N ASP A 173 -24.84 22.98 -12.24
CA ASP A 173 -23.94 21.87 -12.54
C ASP A 173 -22.86 22.29 -13.56
N LEU A 174 -21.63 21.83 -13.34
CA LEU A 174 -20.49 22.10 -14.21
C LEU A 174 -20.79 21.71 -15.66
N ALA A 175 -21.54 20.63 -15.91
CA ALA A 175 -21.91 20.21 -17.25
C ALA A 175 -22.84 21.22 -17.94
N ALA A 176 -23.82 21.77 -17.20
CA ALA A 176 -24.73 22.79 -17.70
C ALA A 176 -23.98 24.10 -17.99
N ARG A 177 -23.16 24.57 -17.04
CA ARG A 177 -22.31 25.76 -17.19
C ARG A 177 -21.37 25.62 -18.37
N SER A 178 -20.66 24.49 -18.45
CA SER A 178 -19.76 24.16 -19.57
C SER A 178 -20.48 24.13 -20.91
N GLY A 179 -21.74 23.67 -20.95
CA GLY A 179 -22.57 23.66 -22.16
C GLY A 179 -22.83 25.03 -22.79
N THR A 180 -22.74 26.11 -21.99
CA THR A 180 -22.88 27.49 -22.48
C THR A 180 -21.57 28.09 -23.03
N LYS A 181 -20.43 27.41 -22.79
CA LYS A 181 -19.10 27.87 -23.18
C LYS A 181 -18.71 27.38 -24.57
N SER A 182 -17.90 28.18 -25.27
CA SER A 182 -17.47 27.91 -26.64
C SER A 182 -16.69 26.59 -26.82
N GLY A 183 -15.93 26.20 -25.79
CA GLY A 183 -14.99 25.07 -25.86
C GLY A 183 -13.68 25.36 -26.60
N SER A 184 -13.42 26.62 -26.95
CA SER A 184 -12.12 27.11 -27.45
C SER A 184 -11.44 27.92 -26.35
N PHE A 185 -10.26 27.49 -25.92
CA PHE A 185 -9.51 28.15 -24.85
C PHE A 185 -8.02 28.15 -25.20
N VAL A 186 -7.34 29.28 -24.97
CA VAL A 186 -5.88 29.38 -25.11
C VAL A 186 -5.28 29.12 -23.74
N ASN A 187 -4.47 28.07 -23.63
CA ASN A 187 -3.84 27.72 -22.36
C ASN A 187 -2.99 28.87 -21.85
N VAL A 188 -2.98 29.06 -20.53
CA VAL A 188 -2.02 29.96 -19.89
C VAL A 188 -0.62 29.41 -20.15
N ASP A 189 0.23 30.27 -20.69
CA ASP A 189 1.64 30.01 -20.90
C ASP A 189 2.32 29.93 -19.52
N THR A 190 2.36 28.77 -18.88
CA THR A 190 3.00 28.59 -17.57
C THR A 190 4.49 28.28 -17.70
N ALA A 191 5.26 28.50 -16.64
CA ALA A 191 6.62 28.00 -16.57
C ALA A 191 6.63 26.49 -16.27
N ALA A 192 7.69 25.80 -16.71
CA ALA A 192 7.88 24.39 -16.37
C ALA A 192 7.99 24.11 -14.87
N ASP A 193 8.39 25.13 -14.09
CA ASP A 193 8.50 25.14 -12.64
C ASP A 193 7.38 25.92 -11.93
N ASP A 194 6.28 26.24 -12.63
CA ASP A 194 5.04 26.65 -11.99
C ASP A 194 4.33 25.41 -11.38
N VAL A 195 3.77 25.58 -10.18
CA VAL A 195 3.11 24.49 -9.43
C VAL A 195 1.79 24.12 -10.09
N ALA A 196 1.70 22.90 -10.63
CA ALA A 196 0.52 22.38 -11.30
C ALA A 196 -0.44 21.63 -10.36
N LEU A 197 0.11 21.00 -9.32
CA LEU A 197 -0.61 20.05 -8.46
C LEU A 197 -0.17 20.18 -7.01
N ILE A 198 -1.14 20.16 -6.10
CA ILE A 198 -0.95 19.85 -4.68
C ILE A 198 -1.60 18.49 -4.41
N ALA A 199 -0.78 17.54 -3.99
CA ALA A 199 -1.25 16.23 -3.54
C ALA A 199 -1.06 16.11 -2.02
N PHE A 200 -2.10 15.62 -1.34
CA PHE A 200 -2.06 15.43 0.11
C PHE A 200 -1.65 14.01 0.48
N THR A 201 -0.83 13.88 1.51
CA THR A 201 -0.53 12.60 2.17
C THR A 201 -0.84 12.64 3.65
N SER A 202 -1.16 11.47 4.22
CA SER A 202 -1.30 11.30 5.66
C SER A 202 0.01 11.68 6.36
N GLY A 203 -0.06 12.50 7.40
CA GLY A 203 1.08 12.84 8.24
C GLY A 203 1.17 11.93 9.46
N THR A 204 2.38 11.55 9.86
CA THR A 204 2.63 10.79 11.10
C THR A 204 2.16 11.53 12.37
N THR A 205 2.03 12.86 12.31
CA THR A 205 1.49 13.71 13.38
C THR A 205 -0.05 13.82 13.34
N GLY A 206 -0.70 13.17 12.39
CA GLY A 206 -2.13 13.23 12.13
C GLY A 206 -2.63 14.55 11.54
N ARG A 207 -1.75 15.44 11.08
CA ARG A 207 -2.10 16.58 10.19
C ARG A 207 -1.52 16.26 8.81
N PRO A 208 -2.29 16.37 7.71
CA PRO A 208 -1.82 15.96 6.39
C PRO A 208 -0.67 16.84 5.89
N LYS A 209 0.15 16.28 5.01
CA LYS A 209 1.25 16.96 4.33
C LYS A 209 0.78 17.33 2.92
N ALA A 210 1.08 18.53 2.46
CA ALA A 210 0.76 18.99 1.10
C ALA A 210 2.05 19.06 0.28
N THR A 211 2.24 18.14 -0.66
CA THR A 211 3.38 18.17 -1.59
C THR A 211 3.00 18.89 -2.89
N MET A 212 3.89 19.76 -3.35
CA MET A 212 3.73 20.55 -4.58
C MET A 212 4.51 19.93 -5.73
N HIS A 213 3.85 19.83 -6.88
CA HIS A 213 4.44 19.32 -8.12
C HIS A 213 4.33 20.37 -9.22
N PHE A 214 5.41 20.55 -9.96
CA PHE A 214 5.49 21.44 -11.10
C PHE A 214 4.89 20.80 -12.36
N HIS A 215 4.61 21.61 -13.38
CA HIS A 215 4.16 21.10 -14.68
C HIS A 215 5.13 20.08 -15.27
N ARG A 216 6.45 20.29 -15.17
CA ARG A 216 7.44 19.30 -15.64
C ARG A 216 7.44 18.00 -14.85
N ASP A 217 7.13 18.05 -13.55
CA ASP A 217 7.10 16.84 -12.71
C ASP A 217 6.00 15.90 -13.19
N VAL A 218 4.86 16.46 -13.65
CA VAL A 218 3.75 15.70 -14.21
C VAL A 218 4.15 14.93 -15.46
N LEU A 219 5.05 15.47 -16.29
CA LEU A 219 5.55 14.77 -17.48
C LEU A 219 6.68 13.80 -17.14
N ALA A 220 7.52 14.16 -16.16
CA ALA A 220 8.70 13.38 -15.78
C ALA A 220 8.36 11.95 -15.37
N ASN A 221 7.22 11.69 -14.73
CA ASN A 221 6.82 10.32 -14.40
C ASN A 221 6.43 9.48 -15.63
N ALA A 222 5.93 10.11 -16.70
CA ALA A 222 5.63 9.46 -17.97
C ALA A 222 6.92 9.19 -18.76
N ASP A 223 7.84 10.16 -18.77
CA ASP A 223 9.13 10.06 -19.46
C ASP A 223 10.13 9.15 -18.75
N THR A 224 9.84 8.73 -17.50
CA THR A 224 10.65 7.77 -16.73
C THR A 224 9.95 6.41 -16.61
N PHE A 225 9.15 6.19 -15.56
CA PHE A 225 8.53 4.90 -15.27
C PHE A 225 7.67 4.38 -16.42
N SER A 226 6.77 5.22 -16.95
CA SER A 226 5.87 4.79 -18.02
C SER A 226 6.65 4.41 -19.28
N ARG A 227 7.55 5.29 -19.75
CA ARG A 227 8.33 5.08 -20.96
C ARG A 227 9.27 3.88 -20.88
N HIS A 228 10.00 3.72 -19.77
CA HIS A 228 11.09 2.76 -19.69
C HIS A 228 10.70 1.41 -19.07
N VAL A 229 9.73 1.40 -18.15
CA VAL A 229 9.33 0.19 -17.41
C VAL A 229 8.00 -0.34 -17.90
N LEU A 230 6.95 0.49 -17.88
CA LEU A 230 5.60 0.05 -18.30
C LEU A 230 5.54 -0.25 -19.81
N GLN A 231 6.13 0.65 -20.60
CA GLN A 231 6.15 0.63 -22.06
C GLN A 231 4.73 0.48 -22.66
N PRO A 232 3.87 1.49 -22.46
CA PRO A 232 2.53 1.46 -23.04
C PRO A 232 2.56 1.69 -24.55
N ARG A 233 1.52 1.22 -25.21
CA ARG A 233 1.28 1.31 -26.65
C ARG A 233 0.09 2.19 -26.91
N GLN A 234 0.06 2.80 -28.09
CA GLN A 234 -1.02 3.71 -28.48
C GLN A 234 -2.40 3.05 -28.44
N ASP A 235 -2.51 1.76 -28.79
CA ASP A 235 -3.78 1.02 -28.82
C ASP A 235 -4.10 0.32 -27.49
N ASP A 236 -3.34 0.59 -26.43
CA ASP A 236 -3.69 0.05 -25.11
C ASP A 236 -4.98 0.66 -24.57
N VAL A 237 -5.69 -0.15 -23.78
CA VAL A 237 -6.79 0.30 -22.93
C VAL A 237 -6.37 0.07 -21.48
N PHE A 238 -6.23 1.17 -20.75
CA PHE A 238 -5.86 1.18 -19.35
C PHE A 238 -7.09 1.06 -18.46
N THR A 239 -6.96 0.43 -17.30
CA THR A 239 -7.94 0.55 -16.22
C THR A 239 -7.29 0.30 -14.86
N GLY A 240 -8.00 0.58 -13.79
CA GLY A 240 -7.50 0.31 -12.45
C GLY A 240 -8.43 0.74 -11.33
N THR A 241 -8.07 0.30 -10.13
CA THR A 241 -8.73 0.67 -8.86
C THR A 241 -8.18 1.92 -8.17
N PRO A 242 -6.93 2.39 -8.41
CA PRO A 242 -6.41 3.56 -7.72
C PRO A 242 -7.24 4.83 -8.03
N PRO A 243 -7.70 5.56 -7.02
CA PRO A 243 -8.33 6.86 -7.20
C PRO A 243 -7.40 7.85 -7.92
N LEU A 244 -7.96 8.70 -8.78
CA LEU A 244 -7.23 9.82 -9.42
C LEU A 244 -6.69 10.83 -8.40
N ALA A 245 -7.23 10.83 -7.18
CA ALA A 245 -6.72 11.63 -6.09
C ALA A 245 -5.32 11.19 -5.61
N PHE A 246 -4.96 9.93 -5.82
CA PHE A 246 -3.62 9.42 -5.58
C PHE A 246 -2.78 9.56 -6.84
N THR A 247 -1.54 10.01 -6.67
CA THR A 247 -0.63 10.25 -7.80
C THR A 247 -0.32 8.96 -8.57
N PHE A 248 -0.40 7.78 -7.93
CA PHE A 248 -0.36 6.49 -8.60
C PHE A 248 -1.50 6.32 -9.63
N GLY A 249 -2.74 6.66 -9.23
CA GLY A 249 -3.91 6.62 -10.11
C GLY A 249 -3.91 7.72 -11.16
N LEU A 250 -3.56 8.96 -10.79
CA LEU A 250 -3.43 10.06 -11.75
C LEU A 250 -2.40 9.73 -12.84
N GLY A 251 -1.24 9.21 -12.45
CA GLY A 251 -0.22 8.75 -13.40
C GLY A 251 -0.73 7.62 -14.29
N GLY A 252 -1.16 6.51 -13.65
CA GLY A 252 -1.53 5.28 -14.36
C GLY A 252 -2.79 5.35 -15.22
N LEU A 253 -3.75 6.23 -14.88
CA LEU A 253 -5.07 6.28 -15.52
C LEU A 253 -5.32 7.58 -16.30
N VAL A 254 -4.42 8.56 -16.25
CA VAL A 254 -4.56 9.81 -17.02
C VAL A 254 -3.26 10.16 -17.72
N VAL A 255 -2.18 10.40 -16.96
CA VAL A 255 -0.93 10.92 -17.56
C VAL A 255 -0.33 9.94 -18.56
N PHE A 256 -0.11 8.68 -18.14
CA PHE A 256 0.55 7.67 -18.97
C PHE A 256 -0.22 7.31 -20.24
N PRO A 257 -1.54 6.98 -20.17
CA PRO A 257 -2.29 6.66 -21.38
C PRO A 257 -2.35 7.85 -22.34
N LEU A 258 -2.62 9.06 -21.86
CA LEU A 258 -2.76 10.23 -22.74
C LEU A 258 -1.44 10.66 -23.37
N HIS A 259 -0.31 10.48 -22.66
CA HIS A 259 1.02 10.75 -23.20
C HIS A 259 1.35 9.88 -24.43
N VAL A 260 0.79 8.68 -24.54
CA VAL A 260 0.99 7.79 -25.70
C VAL A 260 -0.23 7.69 -26.63
N GLY A 261 -1.28 8.48 -26.41
CA GLY A 261 -2.50 8.42 -27.23
C GLY A 261 -3.40 7.23 -26.94
N ALA A 262 -3.23 6.53 -25.82
CA ALA A 262 -4.06 5.40 -25.41
C ALA A 262 -5.40 5.82 -24.80
N ALA A 263 -6.27 4.85 -24.53
CA ALA A 263 -7.54 5.07 -23.86
C ALA A 263 -7.52 4.55 -22.42
N THR A 264 -8.42 5.04 -21.58
CA THR A 264 -8.61 4.55 -20.21
C THR A 264 -10.08 4.28 -19.92
N LEU A 265 -10.38 3.07 -19.47
CA LEU A 265 -11.64 2.73 -18.83
C LEU A 265 -11.64 3.21 -17.38
N LEU A 266 -12.41 4.26 -17.12
CA LEU A 266 -12.60 4.82 -15.78
C LEU A 266 -13.70 4.05 -15.05
N ILE A 267 -13.36 3.52 -13.89
CA ILE A 267 -14.24 2.76 -13.01
C ILE A 267 -14.33 3.52 -11.69
N GLU A 268 -15.54 3.95 -11.33
CA GLU A 268 -15.74 4.70 -10.09
C GLU A 268 -15.59 3.82 -8.85
N GLN A 269 -16.21 2.63 -8.88
CA GLN A 269 -16.12 1.59 -7.85
C GLN A 269 -16.36 0.22 -8.48
N ALA A 270 -15.51 -0.75 -8.15
CA ALA A 270 -15.72 -2.14 -8.53
C ALA A 270 -15.19 -3.08 -7.44
N THR A 271 -15.91 -4.16 -7.20
CA THR A 271 -15.36 -5.33 -6.51
C THR A 271 -14.29 -5.99 -7.39
N PRO A 272 -13.38 -6.81 -6.83
CA PRO A 272 -12.38 -7.53 -7.62
C PRO A 272 -12.98 -8.36 -8.76
N THR A 273 -14.11 -9.03 -8.52
CA THR A 273 -14.82 -9.80 -9.56
C THR A 273 -15.36 -8.91 -10.67
N GLN A 274 -16.02 -7.80 -10.33
CA GLN A 274 -16.52 -6.82 -11.31
C GLN A 274 -15.40 -6.18 -12.10
N LEU A 275 -14.25 -5.89 -11.47
CA LEU A 275 -13.07 -5.38 -12.17
C LEU A 275 -12.59 -6.39 -13.21
N ALA A 276 -12.50 -7.67 -12.86
CA ALA A 276 -12.11 -8.72 -13.79
C ALA A 276 -13.12 -8.87 -14.95
N ASP A 277 -14.43 -8.77 -14.68
CA ASP A 277 -15.48 -8.73 -15.72
C ASP A 277 -15.28 -7.56 -16.69
N LEU A 278 -15.11 -6.34 -16.15
CA LEU A 278 -14.91 -5.14 -16.95
C LEU A 278 -13.61 -5.19 -17.76
N VAL A 279 -12.55 -5.78 -17.21
CA VAL A 279 -11.29 -6.01 -17.93
C VAL A 279 -11.52 -6.86 -19.18
N ALA A 280 -12.25 -7.97 -19.05
CA ALA A 280 -12.57 -8.84 -20.17
C ALA A 280 -13.52 -8.17 -21.17
N GLU A 281 -14.58 -7.52 -20.68
CA GLU A 281 -15.62 -6.88 -21.50
C GLU A 281 -15.05 -5.75 -22.38
N HIS A 282 -14.14 -4.95 -21.84
CA HIS A 282 -13.59 -3.78 -22.54
C HIS A 282 -12.22 -4.03 -23.19
N GLY A 283 -11.72 -5.27 -23.17
CA GLY A 283 -10.43 -5.61 -23.78
C GLY A 283 -9.27 -4.84 -23.17
N VAL A 284 -9.25 -4.68 -21.84
CA VAL A 284 -8.20 -3.95 -21.14
C VAL A 284 -6.85 -4.65 -21.33
N THR A 285 -5.82 -3.88 -21.67
CA THR A 285 -4.46 -4.39 -21.88
C THR A 285 -3.48 -3.95 -20.80
N VAL A 286 -3.81 -2.90 -20.02
CA VAL A 286 -2.97 -2.40 -18.92
C VAL A 286 -3.83 -2.24 -17.67
N LEU A 287 -3.50 -2.96 -16.59
CA LEU A 287 -4.26 -2.98 -15.35
C LEU A 287 -3.40 -2.48 -14.18
N PHE A 288 -3.83 -1.38 -13.55
CA PHE A 288 -3.22 -0.82 -12.34
C PHE A 288 -4.05 -1.16 -11.09
N THR A 289 -3.48 -1.87 -10.13
CA THR A 289 -4.17 -2.15 -8.86
C THR A 289 -3.21 -2.61 -7.76
N ALA A 290 -3.65 -2.64 -6.50
CA ALA A 290 -2.83 -3.15 -5.40
C ALA A 290 -2.69 -4.69 -5.43
N PRO A 291 -1.62 -5.27 -4.85
CA PRO A 291 -1.47 -6.72 -4.67
C PRO A 291 -2.71 -7.40 -4.08
N THR A 292 -3.37 -6.74 -3.12
CA THR A 292 -4.64 -7.20 -2.52
C THR A 292 -5.73 -7.51 -3.55
N ALA A 293 -5.86 -6.71 -4.61
CA ALA A 293 -6.89 -6.92 -5.62
C ALA A 293 -6.58 -8.12 -6.51
N TYR A 294 -5.32 -8.32 -6.91
CA TYR A 294 -4.90 -9.50 -7.66
C TYR A 294 -5.19 -10.78 -6.87
N ARG A 295 -4.81 -10.81 -5.58
CA ARG A 295 -5.12 -11.92 -4.69
C ARG A 295 -6.62 -12.20 -4.61
N ALA A 296 -7.44 -11.16 -4.53
CA ALA A 296 -8.89 -11.32 -4.45
C ALA A 296 -9.51 -11.84 -5.75
N ILE A 297 -8.99 -11.43 -6.91
CA ILE A 297 -9.39 -11.96 -8.23
C ILE A 297 -9.05 -13.46 -8.33
N MET A 298 -7.84 -13.83 -7.90
CA MET A 298 -7.38 -15.21 -7.85
C MET A 298 -8.24 -16.08 -6.93
N ALA A 299 -8.48 -15.60 -5.70
CA ALA A 299 -9.32 -16.30 -4.73
C ALA A 299 -10.79 -16.45 -5.16
N ALA A 300 -11.29 -15.52 -5.98
CA ALA A 300 -12.62 -15.59 -6.56
C ALA A 300 -12.71 -16.55 -7.76
N GLY A 301 -11.59 -17.09 -8.25
CA GLY A 301 -11.56 -18.03 -9.38
C GLY A 301 -11.89 -17.40 -10.73
N VAL A 302 -11.65 -16.09 -10.89
CA VAL A 302 -11.99 -15.31 -12.09
C VAL A 302 -10.77 -14.67 -12.75
N ALA A 303 -9.59 -15.22 -12.49
CA ALA A 303 -8.32 -14.70 -13.01
C ALA A 303 -8.14 -14.96 -14.52
N ASP A 304 -8.86 -15.93 -15.08
CA ASP A 304 -8.94 -16.21 -16.52
C ASP A 304 -9.46 -15.00 -17.32
N ARG A 305 -10.30 -14.17 -16.71
CA ARG A 305 -10.81 -12.92 -17.30
C ARG A 305 -9.71 -11.89 -17.57
N LEU A 306 -8.53 -12.05 -16.98
CA LEU A 306 -7.37 -11.19 -17.21
C LEU A 306 -6.53 -11.61 -18.43
N ALA A 307 -6.89 -12.68 -19.15
CA ALA A 307 -6.06 -13.25 -20.23
C ALA A 307 -5.68 -12.25 -21.35
N GLY A 308 -6.46 -11.19 -21.57
CA GLY A 308 -6.17 -10.13 -22.54
C GLY A 308 -5.21 -9.04 -22.04
N VAL A 309 -4.86 -9.03 -20.75
CA VAL A 309 -4.00 -8.02 -20.14
C VAL A 309 -2.54 -8.30 -20.50
N ARG A 310 -1.86 -7.27 -21.01
CA ARG A 310 -0.42 -7.30 -21.36
C ARG A 310 0.47 -6.84 -20.21
N ARG A 311 -0.01 -5.87 -19.41
CA ARG A 311 0.74 -5.25 -18.33
C ARG A 311 -0.12 -5.19 -17.06
N CYS A 312 0.20 -6.02 -16.09
CA CYS A 312 -0.34 -5.92 -14.73
C CYS A 312 0.64 -5.09 -13.90
N VAL A 313 0.16 -4.06 -13.22
CA VAL A 313 0.99 -3.16 -12.40
C VAL A 313 0.48 -3.14 -10.97
N SER A 314 1.38 -3.37 -10.02
CA SER A 314 1.12 -3.19 -8.59
C SER A 314 2.00 -2.12 -7.96
N ALA A 315 1.39 -1.39 -7.03
CA ALA A 315 2.07 -0.49 -6.11
C ALA A 315 1.15 -0.24 -4.90
N GLY A 316 1.67 0.50 -3.93
CA GLY A 316 0.93 0.94 -2.76
C GLY A 316 0.82 -0.11 -1.66
N GLU A 317 1.32 -1.33 -1.87
CA GLU A 317 1.58 -2.37 -0.85
C GLU A 317 2.79 -3.19 -1.30
N ALA A 318 3.50 -3.83 -0.37
CA ALA A 318 4.52 -4.81 -0.74
C ALA A 318 3.87 -6.01 -1.44
N LEU A 319 4.43 -6.43 -2.58
CA LEU A 319 4.00 -7.63 -3.30
C LEU A 319 4.79 -8.86 -2.81
N PRO A 320 4.17 -9.81 -2.08
CA PRO A 320 4.88 -11.01 -1.64
C PRO A 320 5.22 -11.91 -2.82
N ALA A 321 6.39 -12.56 -2.77
CA ALA A 321 6.83 -13.52 -3.80
C ALA A 321 5.78 -14.58 -4.10
N SER A 322 5.16 -15.15 -3.06
CA SER A 322 4.13 -16.18 -3.20
C SER A 322 2.91 -15.72 -4.00
N VAL A 323 2.51 -14.44 -3.86
CA VAL A 323 1.38 -13.87 -4.62
C VAL A 323 1.74 -13.71 -6.08
N TRP A 324 2.96 -13.23 -6.35
CA TRP A 324 3.45 -13.09 -7.72
C TRP A 324 3.55 -14.46 -8.41
N GLU A 325 4.11 -15.45 -7.72
CA GLU A 325 4.29 -16.82 -8.23
C GLU A 325 2.94 -17.50 -8.50
N GLU A 326 1.99 -17.41 -7.56
CA GLU A 326 0.65 -17.94 -7.72
C GLU A 326 -0.07 -17.27 -8.91
N PHE A 327 -0.03 -15.94 -8.97
CA PHE A 327 -0.64 -15.19 -10.07
C PHE A 327 -0.07 -15.60 -11.42
N ARG A 328 1.26 -15.73 -11.53
CA ARG A 328 1.92 -16.19 -12.75
C ARG A 328 1.55 -17.62 -13.09
N ALA A 329 1.49 -18.52 -12.10
CA ALA A 329 1.12 -19.92 -12.32
C ALA A 329 -0.32 -20.07 -12.85
N THR A 330 -1.25 -19.24 -12.38
CA THR A 330 -2.66 -19.30 -12.79
C THR A 330 -2.94 -18.57 -14.10
N THR A 331 -2.32 -17.41 -14.33
CA THR A 331 -2.65 -16.54 -15.47
C THR A 331 -1.62 -16.57 -16.60
N GLY A 332 -0.39 -17.01 -16.31
CA GLY A 332 0.75 -16.85 -17.20
C GLY A 332 1.32 -15.43 -17.27
N LEU A 333 0.68 -14.45 -16.62
CA LEU A 333 1.05 -13.04 -16.67
C LEU A 333 2.08 -12.67 -15.59
N HIS A 334 2.79 -11.57 -15.82
CA HIS A 334 3.71 -10.98 -14.84
C HIS A 334 3.09 -9.73 -14.23
N ILE A 335 3.35 -9.51 -12.94
CA ILE A 335 3.04 -8.26 -12.26
C ILE A 335 4.32 -7.43 -12.19
N ILE A 336 4.25 -6.22 -12.75
CA ILE A 336 5.25 -5.16 -12.58
C ILE A 336 4.99 -4.52 -11.22
N ASP A 337 5.83 -4.81 -10.24
CA ASP A 337 5.75 -4.19 -8.92
C ASP A 337 6.62 -2.95 -8.85
N GLY A 338 6.27 -2.02 -7.96
CA GLY A 338 7.07 -0.83 -7.76
C GLY A 338 6.74 -0.07 -6.49
N ILE A 339 7.75 0.65 -6.00
CA ILE A 339 7.61 1.62 -4.92
C ILE A 339 7.68 3.03 -5.49
N GLY A 340 6.75 3.85 -5.04
CA GLY A 340 6.66 5.27 -5.32
C GLY A 340 6.19 6.03 -4.09
N ALA A 341 6.29 7.34 -4.15
CA ALA A 341 5.82 8.24 -3.10
C ALA A 341 5.07 9.40 -3.75
N THR A 342 4.07 9.93 -3.05
CA THR A 342 3.35 11.12 -3.51
C THR A 342 4.32 12.29 -3.68
N GLU A 343 5.28 12.43 -2.77
CA GLU A 343 6.38 13.41 -2.80
C GLU A 343 7.22 13.37 -4.08
N MET A 344 7.30 12.22 -4.75
CA MET A 344 8.04 12.02 -6.00
C MET A 344 7.09 11.74 -7.18
N LEU A 345 5.80 12.01 -6.98
CA LEU A 345 4.69 11.83 -7.90
C LEU A 345 4.38 10.37 -8.28
N HIS A 346 5.35 9.51 -8.59
CA HIS A 346 5.07 8.13 -9.00
C HIS A 346 6.18 7.15 -8.58
N VAL A 347 6.26 6.00 -9.25
CA VAL A 347 7.19 4.91 -8.99
C VAL A 347 8.61 5.27 -9.44
N PHE A 348 9.58 5.04 -8.56
CA PHE A 348 11.01 5.33 -8.79
C PHE A 348 11.92 4.10 -8.62
N ILE A 349 11.41 2.98 -8.09
CA ILE A 349 12.08 1.66 -8.14
C ILE A 349 11.06 0.64 -8.63
N SER A 350 11.42 -0.12 -9.66
CA SER A 350 10.57 -1.15 -10.25
C SER A 350 11.38 -2.14 -11.09
N ALA A 351 10.77 -3.25 -11.47
CA ALA A 351 11.28 -4.17 -12.47
C ALA A 351 10.13 -4.69 -13.36
N ALA A 352 10.42 -4.91 -14.63
CA ALA A 352 9.46 -5.42 -15.60
C ALA A 352 10.03 -6.58 -16.42
N ASP A 353 9.14 -7.37 -16.99
CA ASP A 353 9.46 -8.48 -17.89
C ASP A 353 10.57 -9.40 -17.31
N GLY A 354 11.67 -9.62 -18.04
CA GLY A 354 12.76 -10.52 -17.64
C GLY A 354 13.56 -10.08 -16.41
N ASP A 355 13.44 -8.81 -16.00
CA ASP A 355 14.14 -8.28 -14.84
C ASP A 355 13.41 -8.55 -13.52
N ILE A 356 12.19 -9.09 -13.55
CA ILE A 356 11.41 -9.33 -12.33
C ILE A 356 12.03 -10.46 -11.49
N ARG A 357 12.27 -10.18 -10.20
CA ARG A 357 12.61 -11.17 -9.18
C ARG A 357 11.48 -11.22 -8.15
N PRO A 358 10.76 -12.34 -7.98
CA PRO A 358 9.64 -12.42 -7.04
C PRO A 358 10.04 -11.98 -5.62
N GLY A 359 9.29 -11.05 -5.04
CA GLY A 359 9.55 -10.49 -3.72
C GLY A 359 10.54 -9.31 -3.70
N ALA A 360 11.31 -9.07 -4.76
CA ALA A 360 12.07 -7.84 -4.91
C ALA A 360 11.19 -6.76 -5.54
N THR A 361 11.36 -5.51 -5.10
CA THR A 361 10.66 -4.38 -5.74
C THR A 361 11.28 -4.03 -7.09
N GLY A 362 12.60 -4.19 -7.26
CA GLY A 362 13.28 -3.99 -8.53
C GLY A 362 14.53 -3.11 -8.42
N LYS A 363 14.78 -2.32 -9.47
CA LYS A 363 15.93 -1.41 -9.59
C LYS A 363 15.46 0.05 -9.73
N PRO A 364 16.33 1.04 -9.52
CA PRO A 364 15.99 2.42 -9.81
C PRO A 364 15.50 2.56 -11.26
N VAL A 365 14.33 3.17 -11.41
CA VAL A 365 13.77 3.51 -12.72
C VAL A 365 14.74 4.44 -13.45
N PRO A 366 14.95 4.30 -14.77
CA PRO A 366 15.82 5.23 -15.50
C PRO A 366 15.47 6.69 -15.22
N GLY A 367 16.49 7.50 -14.93
CA GLY A 367 16.35 8.88 -14.44
C GLY A 367 16.36 9.02 -12.91
N TYR A 368 16.14 7.94 -12.16
CA TYR A 368 16.26 7.91 -10.72
C TYR A 368 17.56 7.24 -10.27
N ARG A 369 18.03 7.65 -9.09
CA ARG A 369 19.13 7.04 -8.35
C ARG A 369 18.61 6.69 -6.97
N ALA A 370 18.95 5.50 -6.48
CA ALA A 370 18.58 5.10 -5.13
C ALA A 370 19.77 4.48 -4.40
N ALA A 371 19.75 4.62 -3.08
CA ALA A 371 20.69 4.02 -2.16
C ALA A 371 19.95 3.56 -0.89
N VAL A 372 20.61 2.69 -0.14
CA VAL A 372 20.20 2.37 1.24
C VAL A 372 21.16 3.11 2.16
N VAL A 373 20.62 3.88 3.11
CA VAL A 373 21.41 4.72 4.02
C VAL A 373 21.08 4.43 5.48
N ASP A 374 22.02 4.70 6.37
CA ASP A 374 21.79 4.65 7.82
C ASP A 374 21.08 5.91 8.33
N GLU A 375 20.87 6.00 9.64
CA GLU A 375 20.21 7.15 10.29
C GLU A 375 20.98 8.47 10.10
N THR A 376 22.29 8.41 9.85
CA THR A 376 23.16 9.56 9.61
C THR A 376 23.14 10.02 8.15
N GLY A 377 22.54 9.23 7.25
CA GLY A 377 22.51 9.48 5.82
C GLY A 377 23.69 8.87 5.05
N ALA A 378 24.56 8.11 5.72
CA ALA A 378 25.67 7.42 5.07
C ALA A 378 25.18 6.14 4.38
N ALA A 379 25.70 5.85 3.18
CA ALA A 379 25.35 4.63 2.45
C ALA A 379 25.80 3.37 3.22
N VAL A 380 24.92 2.38 3.33
CA VAL A 380 25.24 1.07 3.93
C VAL A 380 25.70 0.09 2.84
N PRO A 381 26.55 -0.90 3.18
CA PRO A 381 26.95 -1.95 2.24
C PRO A 381 25.77 -2.80 1.74
N ASP A 382 25.89 -3.36 0.53
CA ASP A 382 24.91 -4.30 -0.01
C ASP A 382 24.70 -5.50 0.94
N GLY A 383 23.44 -5.93 1.07
CA GLY A 383 23.01 -6.96 2.02
C GLY A 383 22.62 -6.44 3.40
N GLN A 384 22.93 -5.19 3.74
CA GLN A 384 22.54 -4.60 5.04
C GLN A 384 21.25 -3.77 4.91
N PRO A 385 20.35 -3.85 5.92
CA PRO A 385 19.14 -3.05 5.94
C PRO A 385 19.41 -1.59 6.31
N GLY A 386 18.65 -0.67 5.71
CA GLY A 386 18.67 0.75 6.05
C GLY A 386 17.52 1.50 5.37
N LEU A 387 17.50 2.82 5.51
CA LEU A 387 16.48 3.68 4.92
C LEU A 387 16.68 3.83 3.41
N LEU A 388 15.59 3.76 2.66
CA LEU A 388 15.59 4.03 1.23
C LEU A 388 15.73 5.54 0.97
N ALA A 389 16.79 5.90 0.24
CA ALA A 389 17.10 7.25 -0.18
C ALA A 389 17.03 7.36 -1.71
N VAL A 390 16.31 8.34 -2.25
CA VAL A 390 16.09 8.48 -3.70
C VAL A 390 16.34 9.90 -4.21
N LYS A 391 16.93 10.00 -5.40
CA LYS A 391 17.11 11.22 -6.21
C LYS A 391 16.56 10.98 -7.61
N GLY A 392 16.12 12.03 -8.30
CA GLY A 392 15.59 11.93 -9.65
C GLY A 392 15.05 13.25 -10.18
N PRO A 393 14.27 13.25 -11.28
CA PRO A 393 13.72 14.47 -11.87
C PRO A 393 12.62 15.12 -11.02
N THR A 394 11.99 14.34 -10.15
CA THR A 394 10.98 14.79 -9.19
C THR A 394 11.51 14.70 -7.77
N GLY A 395 10.86 15.39 -6.84
CA GLY A 395 11.24 15.32 -5.44
C GLY A 395 10.37 16.18 -4.53
N CYS A 396 10.47 15.91 -3.23
CA CYS A 396 9.60 16.49 -2.23
C CYS A 396 9.73 18.02 -2.14
N ARG A 397 8.58 18.70 -2.18
CA ARG A 397 8.44 20.14 -1.92
C ARG A 397 7.16 20.37 -1.13
N TYR A 398 7.24 20.31 0.19
CA TYR A 398 6.06 20.56 1.03
C TYR A 398 5.71 22.05 1.10
N LEU A 399 4.40 22.33 1.12
CA LEU A 399 3.85 23.67 1.26
C LEU A 399 3.99 24.17 2.71
N SER A 400 5.00 25.01 2.96
CA SER A 400 5.25 25.63 4.28
C SER A 400 5.21 24.65 5.46
N ASP A 401 5.83 23.48 5.28
CA ASP A 401 5.84 22.42 6.29
C ASP A 401 7.25 22.15 6.81
N PRO A 402 7.49 22.21 8.13
CA PRO A 402 8.82 21.96 8.70
C PRO A 402 9.30 20.52 8.50
N ARG A 403 8.41 19.57 8.21
CA ARG A 403 8.78 18.17 7.91
C ARG A 403 9.57 18.04 6.61
N GLN A 404 9.70 19.10 5.81
CA GLN A 404 10.55 19.13 4.62
C GLN A 404 11.99 18.68 4.94
N SER A 405 12.59 19.20 6.01
CA SER A 405 13.98 18.85 6.38
C SER A 405 14.11 17.44 6.97
N GLU A 406 13.01 16.83 7.40
CA GLU A 406 13.01 15.43 7.83
C GLU A 406 12.99 14.48 6.64
N TYR A 407 12.23 14.84 5.60
CA TYR A 407 12.08 14.05 4.37
C TYR A 407 13.23 14.24 3.40
N VAL A 408 13.78 15.46 3.30
CA VAL A 408 14.91 15.76 2.41
C VAL A 408 16.17 16.00 3.24
N ARG A 409 17.15 15.11 3.11
CA ARG A 409 18.44 15.16 3.82
C ARG A 409 19.58 15.07 2.82
N ASP A 410 20.46 16.07 2.80
CA ASP A 410 21.61 16.13 1.89
C ASP A 410 21.26 15.85 0.42
N GLY A 411 20.13 16.42 -0.02
CA GLY A 411 19.58 16.26 -1.37
C GLY A 411 18.87 14.93 -1.64
N TRP A 412 18.84 13.99 -0.69
CA TRP A 412 18.11 12.72 -0.82
C TRP A 412 16.68 12.85 -0.31
N ASN A 413 15.72 12.27 -1.04
CA ASN A 413 14.37 11.99 -0.53
C ASN A 413 14.44 10.70 0.31
N ILE A 414 14.24 10.81 1.63
CA ILE A 414 14.21 9.69 2.56
C ILE A 414 12.77 9.21 2.69
N THR A 415 12.45 8.04 2.13
CA THR A 415 11.05 7.61 1.96
C THR A 415 10.38 7.18 3.27
N GLY A 416 11.20 6.80 4.27
CA GLY A 416 10.75 6.17 5.51
C GLY A 416 10.63 4.65 5.44
N ASP A 417 10.93 4.04 4.28
CA ASP A 417 10.92 2.58 4.11
C ASP A 417 12.30 2.00 4.36
N THR A 418 12.35 0.85 5.03
CA THR A 418 13.57 0.05 5.21
C THR A 418 13.70 -0.94 4.07
N TYR A 419 14.86 -0.90 3.42
CA TYR A 419 15.23 -1.75 2.30
C TYR A 419 16.59 -2.40 2.52
N VAL A 420 16.80 -3.54 1.85
CA VAL A 420 18.12 -4.11 1.58
C VAL A 420 18.37 -4.00 0.08
N ARG A 421 19.56 -3.54 -0.31
CA ARG A 421 20.04 -3.63 -1.70
C ARG A 421 20.93 -4.85 -1.82
N ASP A 422 20.65 -5.73 -2.78
CA ASP A 422 21.51 -6.89 -3.05
C ASP A 422 22.68 -6.53 -3.98
N ALA A 423 23.62 -7.46 -4.14
CA ALA A 423 24.82 -7.27 -4.95
C ALA A 423 24.53 -7.07 -6.46
N ASP A 424 23.35 -7.48 -6.94
CA ASP A 424 22.90 -7.25 -8.32
C ASP A 424 22.16 -5.91 -8.48
N GLY A 425 22.06 -5.13 -7.41
CA GLY A 425 21.44 -3.82 -7.34
C GLY A 425 19.92 -3.84 -7.20
N TYR A 426 19.31 -4.97 -6.85
CA TYR A 426 17.88 -5.05 -6.56
C TYR A 426 17.57 -4.62 -5.13
N PHE A 427 16.44 -3.94 -4.98
CA PHE A 427 15.92 -3.45 -3.72
C PHE A 427 14.83 -4.41 -3.20
N TRP A 428 15.03 -4.89 -1.98
CA TRP A 428 14.16 -5.81 -1.26
C TRP A 428 13.53 -5.09 -0.07
N TYR A 429 12.20 -5.01 -0.07
CA TYR A 429 11.46 -4.37 1.01
C TYR A 429 11.57 -5.19 2.29
N VAL A 430 11.88 -4.54 3.41
CA VAL A 430 11.96 -5.18 4.73
C VAL A 430 10.74 -4.79 5.58
N ALA A 431 10.57 -3.49 5.82
CA ALA A 431 9.53 -2.93 6.67
C ALA A 431 9.40 -1.44 6.39
N ARG A 432 8.34 -0.80 6.91
CA ARG A 432 8.34 0.66 7.05
C ARG A 432 8.91 1.05 8.40
N SER A 433 9.75 2.08 8.41
CA SER A 433 10.38 2.62 9.63
C SER A 433 9.44 3.51 10.43
N ASP A 434 8.39 4.06 9.80
CA ASP A 434 7.38 4.92 10.42
C ASP A 434 6.04 4.17 10.64
N ASP A 435 5.18 4.72 11.51
CA ASP A 435 3.95 4.06 12.01
C ASP A 435 2.73 4.12 11.06
N MET A 436 2.88 4.45 9.77
CA MET A 436 1.79 4.35 8.78
C MET A 436 1.41 2.89 8.54
N ILE A 437 0.11 2.65 8.52
CA ILE A 437 -0.52 1.38 8.22
C ILE A 437 -0.92 1.41 6.75
N VAL A 438 -0.42 0.45 5.98
CA VAL A 438 -0.80 0.28 4.56
C VAL A 438 -1.85 -0.82 4.47
N SER A 439 -3.12 -0.44 4.29
CA SER A 439 -4.24 -1.40 4.26
C SER A 439 -5.02 -1.28 2.96
N SER A 440 -5.02 -2.34 2.14
CA SER A 440 -5.69 -2.35 0.83
C SER A 440 -5.25 -1.20 -0.08
N GLY A 441 -3.96 -0.86 -0.06
CA GLY A 441 -3.33 0.22 -0.83
C GLY A 441 -3.49 1.64 -0.23
N TYR A 442 -4.17 1.79 0.91
CA TYR A 442 -4.36 3.08 1.57
C TYR A 442 -3.33 3.31 2.68
N ASN A 443 -2.71 4.49 2.68
CA ASN A 443 -1.82 4.96 3.74
C ASN A 443 -2.62 5.59 4.89
N ILE A 444 -2.68 4.90 6.03
CA ILE A 444 -3.47 5.28 7.20
C ILE A 444 -2.53 5.55 8.37
N ALA A 445 -2.55 6.77 8.91
CA ALA A 445 -1.72 7.11 10.06
C ALA A 445 -2.42 6.65 11.34
N GLY A 446 -1.79 5.78 12.15
CA GLY A 446 -2.32 5.38 13.45
C GLY A 446 -2.78 6.57 14.32
N PRO A 447 -1.99 7.64 14.45
CA PRO A 447 -2.38 8.84 15.20
C PRO A 447 -3.64 9.56 14.70
N GLU A 448 -3.97 9.46 13.42
CA GLU A 448 -5.23 10.02 12.89
C GLU A 448 -6.45 9.25 13.41
N VAL A 449 -6.35 7.92 13.44
CA VAL A 449 -7.38 7.05 14.01
C VAL A 449 -7.47 7.21 15.52
N GLU A 450 -6.33 7.42 16.21
CA GLU A 450 -6.30 7.69 17.66
C GLU A 450 -7.02 8.99 18.00
N LYS A 451 -6.78 10.07 17.25
CA LYS A 451 -7.50 11.34 17.44
C LYS A 451 -9.00 11.16 17.25
N ALA A 452 -9.43 10.36 16.28
CA ALA A 452 -10.83 10.06 16.05
C ALA A 452 -11.45 9.19 17.16
N LEU A 453 -10.70 8.25 17.75
CA LEU A 453 -11.19 7.39 18.83
C LEU A 453 -11.25 8.12 20.18
N VAL A 454 -10.25 8.94 20.50
CA VAL A 454 -10.11 9.56 21.83
C VAL A 454 -11.20 10.59 22.14
N VAL A 455 -11.89 11.10 21.11
CA VAL A 455 -13.05 12.00 21.27
C VAL A 455 -14.36 11.28 21.53
N HIS A 456 -14.39 9.94 21.46
CA HIS A 456 -15.56 9.16 21.85
C HIS A 456 -15.73 9.16 23.38
N PRO A 457 -16.94 9.34 23.93
CA PRO A 457 -17.15 9.47 25.38
C PRO A 457 -16.64 8.26 26.18
N ASP A 458 -16.72 7.06 25.60
CA ASP A 458 -16.35 5.82 26.27
C ASP A 458 -14.83 5.53 26.28
N VAL A 459 -14.05 6.26 25.48
CA VAL A 459 -12.60 6.03 25.35
C VAL A 459 -11.84 6.92 26.32
N GLU A 460 -10.97 6.31 27.12
CA GLU A 460 -10.02 7.03 27.98
C GLU A 460 -8.71 7.28 27.23
N GLU A 461 -8.13 6.21 26.68
CA GLU A 461 -6.92 6.25 25.87
C GLU A 461 -6.98 5.19 24.76
N CYS A 462 -6.22 5.39 23.68
CA CYS A 462 -6.04 4.35 22.68
C CYS A 462 -4.66 4.40 22.02
N GLY A 463 -4.25 3.25 21.47
CA GLY A 463 -3.07 3.11 20.62
C GLY A 463 -3.42 2.31 19.37
N VAL A 464 -3.07 2.81 18.21
CA VAL A 464 -3.42 2.20 16.91
C VAL A 464 -2.18 1.74 16.18
N VAL A 465 -2.20 0.49 15.71
CA VAL A 465 -1.14 -0.14 14.92
C VAL A 465 -1.73 -0.99 13.80
N GLY A 466 -0.89 -1.37 12.83
CA GLY A 466 -1.28 -2.35 11.81
C GLY A 466 -1.11 -3.78 12.35
N ALA A 467 -2.11 -4.63 12.13
CA ALA A 467 -2.01 -6.07 12.33
C ALA A 467 -1.96 -6.80 10.98
N PRO A 468 -1.15 -7.86 10.82
CA PRO A 468 -1.15 -8.68 9.62
C PRO A 468 -2.54 -9.27 9.33
N ASP A 469 -2.95 -9.27 8.06
CA ASP A 469 -4.20 -9.87 7.61
C ASP A 469 -4.00 -10.56 6.26
N GLY A 470 -4.39 -11.83 6.16
CA GLY A 470 -4.16 -12.64 4.96
C GLY A 470 -4.87 -12.13 3.71
N ARG A 471 -5.92 -11.31 3.85
CA ARG A 471 -6.69 -10.76 2.72
C ARG A 471 -6.26 -9.35 2.34
N ARG A 472 -5.90 -8.51 3.31
CA ARG A 472 -5.66 -7.06 3.15
C ARG A 472 -4.21 -6.65 3.31
N GLY A 473 -3.30 -7.60 3.55
CA GLY A 473 -1.93 -7.35 3.95
C GLY A 473 -1.85 -6.92 5.41
N MET A 474 -2.47 -5.78 5.72
CA MET A 474 -2.68 -5.30 7.09
C MET A 474 -4.11 -4.80 7.31
N VAL A 475 -4.54 -4.82 8.57
CA VAL A 475 -5.73 -4.12 9.05
C VAL A 475 -5.36 -3.15 10.16
N VAL A 476 -6.14 -2.07 10.29
CA VAL A 476 -6.01 -1.13 11.42
C VAL A 476 -6.55 -1.81 12.67
N THR A 477 -5.72 -1.94 13.70
CA THR A 477 -6.06 -2.50 15.01
C THR A 477 -5.90 -1.43 16.09
N ALA A 478 -6.94 -1.23 16.88
CA ALA A 478 -6.94 -0.29 17.99
C ALA A 478 -6.91 -1.02 19.33
N TYR A 479 -5.95 -0.67 20.18
CA TYR A 479 -5.92 -1.04 21.59
C TYR A 479 -6.56 0.09 22.39
N VAL A 480 -7.65 -0.20 23.10
CA VAL A 480 -8.50 0.81 23.74
C VAL A 480 -8.57 0.58 25.24
N VAL A 481 -8.30 1.64 26.00
CA VAL A 481 -8.63 1.72 27.42
C VAL A 481 -9.98 2.43 27.53
N LEU A 482 -10.97 1.73 28.07
CA LEU A 482 -12.30 2.27 28.29
C LEU A 482 -12.36 3.08 29.58
N ARG A 483 -13.19 4.13 29.60
CA ARG A 483 -13.48 4.85 30.84
C ARG A 483 -14.19 3.96 31.86
N ALA A 484 -13.99 4.29 33.13
CA ALA A 484 -14.65 3.59 34.23
C ALA A 484 -16.18 3.54 34.05
N GLY A 485 -16.75 2.34 34.19
CA GLY A 485 -18.19 2.10 34.07
C GLY A 485 -18.68 1.69 32.67
N VAL A 486 -17.81 1.67 31.66
CA VAL A 486 -18.13 1.16 30.33
C VAL A 486 -17.78 -0.32 30.23
N GLU A 487 -18.71 -1.14 29.72
CA GLU A 487 -18.49 -2.57 29.50
C GLU A 487 -17.74 -2.83 28.19
N ALA A 488 -16.71 -3.67 28.25
CA ALA A 488 -16.00 -4.16 27.08
C ALA A 488 -16.83 -5.26 26.40
N GLY A 489 -17.30 -5.03 25.18
CA GLY A 489 -18.12 -6.00 24.45
C GLY A 489 -18.32 -5.66 22.98
N ALA A 490 -18.99 -6.55 22.26
CA ALA A 490 -19.23 -6.41 20.81
C ALA A 490 -19.99 -5.12 20.44
N ASP A 491 -20.93 -4.71 21.30
CA ASP A 491 -21.69 -3.47 21.11
C ASP A 491 -20.79 -2.25 21.24
N THR A 492 -19.89 -2.22 22.22
CA THR A 492 -18.88 -1.17 22.40
C THR A 492 -17.91 -1.13 21.22
N VAL A 493 -17.44 -2.30 20.75
CA VAL A 493 -16.61 -2.39 19.52
C VAL A 493 -17.34 -1.75 18.34
N LYS A 494 -18.59 -2.15 18.10
CA LYS A 494 -19.40 -1.62 17.00
C LYS A 494 -19.62 -0.11 17.14
N ALA A 495 -19.91 0.38 18.34
CA ALA A 495 -20.10 1.80 18.61
C ALA A 495 -18.84 2.61 18.28
N LEU A 496 -17.66 2.15 18.70
CA LEU A 496 -16.37 2.78 18.39
C LEU A 496 -16.06 2.74 16.88
N GLN A 497 -16.28 1.60 16.23
CA GLN A 497 -16.09 1.48 14.78
C GLN A 497 -17.01 2.43 14.01
N ASP A 498 -18.29 2.48 14.38
CA ASP A 498 -19.27 3.34 13.73
C ASP A 498 -18.99 4.82 14.03
N HIS A 499 -18.46 5.15 15.20
CA HIS A 499 -17.96 6.49 15.50
C HIS A 499 -16.84 6.88 14.54
N VAL A 500 -15.78 6.07 14.43
CA VAL A 500 -14.64 6.40 13.55
C VAL A 500 -15.07 6.56 12.09
N LYS A 501 -15.98 5.71 11.58
CA LYS A 501 -16.52 5.83 10.20
C LYS A 501 -17.30 7.13 9.95
N ARG A 502 -17.86 7.73 11.00
CA ARG A 502 -18.55 9.03 10.94
C ARG A 502 -17.56 10.19 11.09
N THR A 503 -16.52 10.02 11.90
CA THR A 503 -15.55 11.08 12.23
C THR A 503 -14.50 11.30 11.14
N ILE A 504 -13.95 10.23 10.57
CA ILE A 504 -12.90 10.28 9.53
C ILE A 504 -13.24 9.36 8.36
N ALA A 505 -12.43 9.42 7.29
CA ALA A 505 -12.66 8.64 6.08
C ALA A 505 -12.94 7.15 6.40
N PRO A 506 -14.06 6.56 5.90
CA PRO A 506 -14.54 5.25 6.35
C PRO A 506 -13.57 4.08 6.17
N TYR A 507 -12.56 4.19 5.31
CA TYR A 507 -11.55 3.13 5.13
C TYR A 507 -10.50 3.12 6.25
N LYS A 508 -10.41 4.17 7.07
CA LYS A 508 -9.43 4.34 8.17
C LYS A 508 -9.85 3.68 9.49
N TYR A 509 -11.11 3.26 9.62
CA TYR A 509 -11.62 2.70 10.88
C TYR A 509 -10.87 1.43 11.33
N PRO A 510 -10.75 1.21 12.66
CA PRO A 510 -10.13 0.00 13.19
C PRO A 510 -11.03 -1.21 12.93
N ARG A 511 -10.53 -2.17 12.14
CA ARG A 511 -11.26 -3.41 11.87
C ARG A 511 -11.20 -4.38 13.04
N ALA A 512 -10.15 -4.29 13.85
CA ALA A 512 -10.03 -4.96 15.13
C ALA A 512 -9.91 -3.93 16.26
N ILE A 513 -10.63 -4.17 17.35
CA ILE A 513 -10.52 -3.39 18.59
C ILE A 513 -10.27 -4.38 19.71
N GLU A 514 -9.19 -4.18 20.44
CA GLU A 514 -8.83 -4.96 21.63
C GLU A 514 -8.88 -4.05 22.86
N PHE A 515 -9.62 -4.46 23.88
CA PHE A 515 -9.72 -3.71 25.13
C PHE A 515 -8.58 -4.10 26.06
N VAL A 516 -7.83 -3.11 26.53
CA VAL A 516 -6.69 -3.29 27.45
C VAL A 516 -6.90 -2.43 28.69
N THR A 517 -6.36 -2.89 29.82
CA THR A 517 -6.43 -2.15 31.08
C THR A 517 -5.48 -0.95 31.11
N ALA A 518 -4.39 -1.01 30.34
CA ALA A 518 -3.43 0.08 30.16
C ALA A 518 -2.67 -0.10 28.84
N LEU A 519 -2.20 1.01 28.27
CA LEU A 519 -1.33 0.98 27.09
C LEU A 519 0.14 0.82 27.50
N PRO A 520 0.96 0.07 26.73
CA PRO A 520 2.39 -0.06 27.02
C PRO A 520 3.08 1.29 26.77
N ARG A 521 3.74 1.83 27.80
CA ARG A 521 4.39 3.15 27.75
C ARG A 521 5.86 3.08 28.17
N THR A 522 6.66 4.03 27.73
CA THR A 522 8.03 4.25 28.22
C THR A 522 8.02 4.93 29.59
N SER A 523 9.16 4.97 30.27
CA SER A 523 9.34 5.72 31.52
C SER A 523 9.02 7.21 31.41
N ASN A 524 9.07 7.77 30.19
CA ASN A 524 8.70 9.16 29.89
C ASN A 524 7.25 9.29 29.37
N GLY A 525 6.43 8.25 29.53
CA GLY A 525 5.00 8.25 29.19
C GLY A 525 4.65 8.11 27.71
N LYS A 526 5.62 7.91 26.80
CA LYS A 526 5.35 7.72 25.36
C LYS A 526 4.82 6.31 25.08
N LEU A 527 3.85 6.19 24.18
CA LEU A 527 3.30 4.90 23.74
C LEU A 527 4.39 4.02 23.08
N ARG A 528 4.52 2.78 23.53
CA ARG A 528 5.42 1.77 22.94
C ARG A 528 4.73 1.03 21.80
N ARG A 529 4.66 1.67 20.63
CA ARG A 529 4.03 1.09 19.43
C ARG A 529 4.64 -0.23 18.98
N GLY A 530 5.95 -0.43 19.17
CA GLY A 530 6.60 -1.71 18.89
C GLY A 530 6.02 -2.86 19.72
N GLU A 531 5.60 -2.60 20.96
CA GLU A 531 4.96 -3.59 21.82
C GLU A 531 3.53 -3.89 21.37
N LEU A 532 2.75 -2.85 21.05
CA LEU A 532 1.42 -3.02 20.44
C LEU A 532 1.48 -3.81 19.12
N ARG A 533 2.51 -3.59 18.29
CA ARG A 533 2.71 -4.38 17.06
C ARG A 533 2.96 -5.85 17.35
N ARG A 534 3.76 -6.17 18.38
CA ARG A 534 3.98 -7.57 18.79
C ARG A 534 2.67 -8.19 19.29
N MET A 535 1.94 -7.49 20.15
CA MET A 535 0.61 -7.91 20.61
C MET A 535 -0.34 -8.16 19.43
N ALA A 536 -0.30 -7.33 18.38
CA ALA A 536 -1.13 -7.48 17.20
C ALA A 536 -0.75 -8.69 16.35
N VAL A 537 0.54 -9.02 16.26
CA VAL A 537 1.02 -10.25 15.61
C VAL A 537 0.58 -11.48 16.41
N ASP A 538 0.79 -11.45 17.74
CA ASP A 538 0.43 -12.54 18.64
C ASP A 538 -1.09 -12.77 18.66
N GLY A 539 -1.88 -11.70 18.71
CA GLY A 539 -3.35 -11.71 18.64
C GLY A 539 -3.88 -12.18 17.29
N ALA A 540 -3.25 -11.79 16.17
CA ALA A 540 -3.58 -12.30 14.85
C ALA A 540 -3.29 -13.81 14.73
N THR A 541 -2.30 -14.34 15.46
CA THR A 541 -2.06 -15.79 15.57
C THR A 541 -2.93 -16.50 16.62
N GLY A 542 -3.65 -15.75 17.46
CA GLY A 542 -4.50 -16.27 18.54
C GLY A 542 -6.00 -16.33 18.22
N GLY A 543 -6.43 -15.87 17.03
CA GLY A 543 -7.84 -15.81 16.61
C GLY A 543 -8.38 -17.01 15.82
N GLU A 544 -7.53 -17.97 15.43
CA GLU A 544 -7.98 -19.26 14.91
C GLU A 544 -7.99 -20.27 16.05
N ALA A 545 -9.06 -21.07 16.18
CA ALA A 545 -9.17 -22.15 17.15
C ALA A 545 -7.82 -22.89 17.26
N SER A 546 -7.17 -22.83 18.43
CA SER A 546 -5.78 -23.26 18.56
C SER A 546 -5.67 -24.71 18.11
N LEU A 547 -5.01 -24.93 16.98
CA LEU A 547 -4.73 -26.27 16.50
C LEU A 547 -3.82 -26.98 17.52
N PRO A 548 -3.85 -28.32 17.57
CA PRO A 548 -3.17 -29.06 18.61
C PRO A 548 -1.67 -28.79 18.65
N SER A 549 -1.14 -28.62 19.85
CA SER A 549 0.30 -28.41 20.09
C SER A 549 0.77 -29.19 21.30
N VAL A 550 2.07 -29.48 21.38
CA VAL A 550 2.70 -30.09 22.54
C VAL A 550 4.10 -29.56 22.73
N THR A 551 4.57 -29.57 23.98
CA THR A 551 5.96 -29.30 24.33
C THR A 551 6.59 -30.56 24.89
N VAL A 552 7.76 -30.92 24.38
CA VAL A 552 8.57 -32.05 24.84
C VAL A 552 9.92 -31.56 25.31
N GLU A 553 10.32 -31.96 26.51
CA GLU A 553 11.62 -31.65 27.09
C GLU A 553 12.45 -32.93 27.25
N ARG A 554 13.74 -32.85 26.93
CA ARG A 554 14.72 -33.95 27.09
C ARG A 554 16.12 -33.39 27.26
N ARG A 555 17.10 -34.25 27.55
CA ARG A 555 18.52 -33.87 27.51
C ARG A 555 19.14 -34.26 26.17
N VAL A 556 20.08 -33.46 25.69
CA VAL A 556 20.89 -33.76 24.50
C VAL A 556 21.78 -34.96 24.81
N GLU A 557 21.67 -36.03 24.02
CA GLU A 557 22.47 -37.24 24.19
C GLU A 557 23.79 -37.19 23.39
N TRP A 558 24.72 -38.08 23.71
CA TRP A 558 26.06 -38.10 23.08
C TRP A 558 26.00 -38.25 21.54
N PRO A 559 25.06 -39.03 20.96
CA PRO A 559 24.91 -39.12 19.51
C PRO A 559 24.23 -37.90 18.86
N ASP A 560 23.67 -36.97 19.64
CA ASP A 560 22.87 -35.87 19.11
C ASP A 560 23.73 -34.73 18.56
N THR A 561 24.95 -34.57 19.10
CA THR A 561 25.87 -33.46 18.80
C THR A 561 27.31 -33.96 18.59
N ASP A 562 28.11 -33.23 17.83
CA ASP A 562 29.56 -33.43 17.79
C ASP A 562 30.26 -32.75 18.98
N ALA A 563 31.57 -32.96 19.12
CA ALA A 563 32.37 -32.36 20.19
C ALA A 563 32.43 -30.81 20.14
N ALA A 564 31.95 -30.19 19.06
CA ALA A 564 31.88 -28.74 18.89
C ALA A 564 30.45 -28.19 19.07
N GLY A 565 29.50 -29.03 19.50
CA GLY A 565 28.11 -28.65 19.78
C GLY A 565 27.23 -28.50 18.54
N HIS A 566 27.67 -28.98 17.37
CA HIS A 566 26.82 -29.04 16.19
C HIS A 566 25.94 -30.28 16.26
N TYR A 567 24.63 -30.12 16.14
CA TYR A 567 23.70 -31.23 16.01
C TYR A 567 23.38 -31.51 14.54
N HIS A 568 23.16 -32.78 14.24
CA HIS A 568 22.85 -33.22 12.89
C HIS A 568 21.39 -32.92 12.52
N HIS A 569 21.11 -32.80 11.22
CA HIS A 569 19.73 -32.76 10.71
C HIS A 569 18.88 -33.90 11.28
N SER A 570 19.44 -35.12 11.35
CA SER A 570 18.76 -36.29 11.90
C SER A 570 18.41 -36.15 13.39
N THR A 571 19.15 -35.34 14.15
CA THR A 571 18.88 -35.06 15.56
C THR A 571 17.60 -34.24 15.72
N VAL A 572 17.47 -33.13 14.98
CA VAL A 572 16.26 -32.29 15.00
C VAL A 572 15.05 -33.08 14.54
N VAL A 573 15.21 -33.90 13.49
CA VAL A 573 14.15 -34.81 13.02
C VAL A 573 13.70 -35.75 14.15
N ARG A 574 14.62 -36.41 14.87
CA ARG A 574 14.26 -37.31 15.99
C ARG A 574 13.51 -36.58 17.10
N TRP A 575 13.90 -35.35 17.44
CA TRP A 575 13.22 -34.58 18.49
C TRP A 575 11.82 -34.16 18.07
N VAL A 576 11.65 -33.74 16.82
CA VAL A 576 10.36 -33.35 16.25
C VAL A 576 9.43 -34.56 16.09
N GLU A 577 9.95 -35.70 15.61
CA GLU A 577 9.22 -36.97 15.54
C GLU A 577 8.78 -37.45 16.94
N ALA A 578 9.62 -37.28 17.95
CA ALA A 578 9.23 -37.63 19.31
C ALA A 578 8.14 -36.68 19.85
N ALA A 579 8.20 -35.39 19.56
CA ALA A 579 7.12 -34.45 19.88
C ALA A 579 5.82 -34.81 19.15
N GLU A 580 5.91 -35.25 17.90
CA GLU A 580 4.75 -35.75 17.15
C GLU A 580 4.16 -37.00 17.80
N ALA A 581 4.99 -37.99 18.16
CA ALA A 581 4.55 -39.21 18.82
C ALA A 581 3.79 -38.89 20.12
N VAL A 582 4.30 -37.96 20.92
CA VAL A 582 3.63 -37.49 22.14
C VAL A 582 2.30 -36.83 21.80
N LEU A 583 2.28 -35.89 20.85
CA LEU A 583 1.07 -35.18 20.44
C LEU A 583 -0.02 -36.16 20.00
N LEU A 584 0.30 -37.06 19.06
CA LEU A 584 -0.63 -38.05 18.54
C LEU A 584 -1.11 -39.00 19.64
N ARG A 585 -0.23 -39.46 20.54
CA ARG A 585 -0.62 -40.32 21.66
C ARG A 585 -1.58 -39.60 22.62
N ARG A 586 -1.34 -38.32 22.93
CA ARG A 586 -2.21 -37.52 23.81
C ARG A 586 -3.60 -37.30 23.20
N LEU A 587 -3.66 -37.22 21.88
CA LEU A 587 -4.91 -37.16 21.12
C LEU A 587 -5.58 -38.55 20.94
N GLY A 588 -5.04 -39.64 21.49
CA GLY A 588 -5.57 -41.00 21.25
C GLY A 588 -5.30 -41.53 19.83
N LEU A 589 -4.48 -40.84 19.05
CA LEU A 589 -4.13 -41.11 17.66
C LEU A 589 -2.75 -41.76 17.49
N GLY A 590 -2.17 -42.32 18.56
CA GLY A 590 -0.81 -42.89 18.53
C GLY A 590 -0.59 -44.00 17.49
N HIS A 591 -1.66 -44.65 17.03
CA HIS A 591 -1.62 -45.65 15.95
C HIS A 591 -1.20 -45.09 14.58
N LEU A 592 -1.20 -43.77 14.40
CA LEU A 592 -0.79 -43.10 13.17
C LEU A 592 0.73 -42.88 13.09
N PHE A 593 1.40 -42.88 14.24
CA PHE A 593 2.85 -42.70 14.33
C PHE A 593 3.58 -43.97 13.84
N GLY A 594 4.60 -43.80 12.99
CA GLY A 594 5.40 -44.93 12.47
C GLY A 594 4.78 -45.72 11.30
N SER A 595 3.62 -45.32 10.78
CA SER A 595 3.13 -45.79 9.46
C SER A 595 4.00 -45.17 8.37
N ILE A 596 4.53 -45.94 7.39
CA ILE A 596 5.54 -45.47 6.40
C ILE A 596 5.08 -44.17 5.71
N PRO A 597 5.55 -42.99 6.15
CA PRO A 597 5.00 -41.73 5.68
C PRO A 597 5.87 -41.16 4.57
N ARG A 598 5.27 -40.38 3.67
CA ARG A 598 6.04 -39.40 2.90
C ARG A 598 6.19 -38.17 3.77
N VAL A 599 7.44 -37.84 4.13
CA VAL A 599 7.78 -36.72 5.00
C VAL A 599 8.46 -35.63 4.18
N HIS A 600 7.98 -34.39 4.31
CA HIS A 600 8.71 -33.21 3.91
C HIS A 600 9.14 -32.45 5.17
N PHE A 601 10.44 -32.21 5.33
CA PHE A 601 11.01 -31.59 6.52
C PHE A 601 11.97 -30.48 6.10
N GLU A 602 11.79 -29.29 6.67
CA GLU A 602 12.62 -28.11 6.42
C GLU A 602 12.91 -27.43 7.75
N ALA A 603 14.16 -27.08 8.01
CA ALA A 603 14.58 -26.45 9.26
C ALA A 603 15.69 -25.41 9.03
N ASP A 604 15.58 -24.31 9.76
CA ASP A 604 16.60 -23.28 9.95
C ASP A 604 17.37 -23.56 11.25
N TYR A 605 18.70 -23.60 11.19
CA TYR A 605 19.60 -24.03 12.25
C TYR A 605 20.40 -22.82 12.75
N ARG A 606 20.33 -22.51 14.06
CA ARG A 606 20.80 -21.23 14.59
C ARG A 606 21.85 -21.36 15.69
N GLU A 607 21.48 -21.89 16.85
CA GLU A 607 22.38 -21.98 18.01
C GLU A 607 23.05 -23.35 18.13
N ARG A 608 24.11 -23.48 18.94
CA ARG A 608 24.76 -24.77 19.26
C ARG A 608 24.10 -25.41 20.47
N LEU A 609 24.15 -26.74 20.55
CA LEU A 609 23.66 -27.51 21.68
C LEU A 609 24.74 -28.45 22.20
N TRP A 610 24.81 -28.64 23.50
CA TRP A 610 25.86 -29.43 24.16
C TRP A 610 25.29 -30.67 24.85
N PHE A 611 26.11 -31.73 24.93
CA PHE A 611 25.75 -32.96 25.64
C PHE A 611 25.28 -32.67 27.07
N GLY A 612 24.12 -33.23 27.45
CA GLY A 612 23.52 -33.06 28.77
C GLY A 612 22.70 -31.78 28.96
N GLN A 613 22.72 -30.85 28.01
CA GLN A 613 21.87 -29.65 28.02
C GLN A 613 20.40 -30.03 27.87
N ALA A 614 19.50 -29.34 28.59
CA ALA A 614 18.08 -29.52 28.38
C ALA A 614 17.65 -28.85 27.07
N VAL A 615 16.84 -29.57 26.29
CA VAL A 615 16.28 -29.08 25.04
C VAL A 615 14.76 -29.21 25.08
N ARG A 616 14.08 -28.12 24.72
CA ARG A 616 12.63 -28.02 24.64
C ARG A 616 12.20 -27.98 23.19
N THR A 617 11.39 -28.94 22.76
CA THR A 617 10.78 -28.98 21.43
C THR A 617 9.30 -28.65 21.52
N GLU A 618 8.92 -27.51 20.98
CA GLU A 618 7.53 -27.09 20.80
C GLU A 618 7.08 -27.50 19.39
N LEU A 619 6.01 -28.29 19.30
CA LEU A 619 5.43 -28.74 18.04
C LEU A 619 3.96 -28.32 17.99
N ARG A 620 3.53 -27.72 16.88
CA ARG A 620 2.13 -27.36 16.65
C ARG A 620 1.65 -27.79 15.28
N ILE A 621 0.41 -28.25 15.19
CA ILE A 621 -0.29 -28.43 13.92
C ILE A 621 -0.61 -27.03 13.37
N THR A 622 -0.29 -26.79 12.10
CA THR A 622 -0.57 -25.54 11.38
C THR A 622 -1.65 -25.73 10.32
N LYS A 623 -1.86 -26.97 9.86
CA LYS A 623 -2.91 -27.32 8.90
C LYS A 623 -3.21 -28.82 8.97
N VAL A 624 -4.51 -29.16 8.92
CA VAL A 624 -5.00 -30.54 8.74
C VAL A 624 -5.40 -30.71 7.28
N GLY A 625 -4.62 -31.48 6.52
CA GLY A 625 -4.95 -31.84 5.13
C GLY A 625 -5.90 -33.03 5.05
N THR A 626 -6.28 -33.43 3.84
CA THR A 626 -7.22 -34.55 3.62
C THR A 626 -6.74 -35.87 4.24
N SER A 627 -5.43 -36.14 4.17
CA SER A 627 -4.75 -37.31 4.74
C SER A 627 -3.33 -36.97 5.23
N SER A 628 -3.08 -35.69 5.53
CA SER A 628 -1.78 -35.17 5.94
C SER A 628 -1.90 -34.23 7.14
N LEU A 629 -0.83 -34.14 7.92
CA LEU A 629 -0.66 -33.15 8.97
C LEU A 629 0.55 -32.27 8.63
N HIS A 630 0.35 -30.97 8.77
CA HIS A 630 1.40 -29.98 8.61
C HIS A 630 1.71 -29.37 9.97
N TYR A 631 2.97 -29.40 10.34
CA TYR A 631 3.47 -28.96 11.63
C TYR A 631 4.46 -27.81 11.46
N ALA A 632 4.50 -26.94 12.46
CA ALA A 632 5.63 -26.06 12.71
C ALA A 632 6.25 -26.44 14.05
N PHE A 633 7.57 -26.35 14.14
CA PHE A 633 8.29 -26.65 15.38
C PHE A 633 9.34 -25.60 15.71
N THR A 634 9.62 -25.49 17.01
CA THR A 634 10.73 -24.71 17.56
C THR A 634 11.47 -25.58 18.57
N VAL A 635 12.79 -25.69 18.44
CA VAL A 635 13.68 -26.37 19.37
C VAL A 635 14.49 -25.28 20.08
N ARG A 636 14.45 -25.28 21.41
CA ARG A 636 15.20 -24.35 22.26
C ARG A 636 16.16 -25.09 23.18
N GLY A 637 17.38 -24.57 23.33
CA GLY A 637 18.34 -25.02 24.34
C GLY A 637 18.33 -24.09 25.56
N GLU A 638 18.61 -24.61 26.75
CA GLU A 638 18.86 -23.75 27.92
C GLU A 638 20.22 -23.04 27.81
N SER A 639 20.26 -21.71 27.93
CA SER A 639 21.52 -20.94 27.93
C SER A 639 22.38 -21.27 29.16
N GLU A 640 23.69 -21.43 29.01
CA GLU A 640 24.61 -21.75 30.13
C GLU A 640 24.66 -20.67 31.25
N ASP A 641 24.27 -19.41 30.97
CA ASP A 641 24.46 -18.28 31.91
C ASP A 641 23.18 -17.61 32.45
N GLY A 642 21.98 -18.11 32.13
CA GLY A 642 20.72 -17.48 32.58
C GLY A 642 20.56 -16.00 32.15
N ALA A 643 21.31 -15.54 31.16
CA ALA A 643 21.31 -14.18 30.65
C ALA A 643 20.40 -14.05 29.41
N ALA A 644 19.53 -13.04 29.42
CA ALA A 644 18.40 -12.87 28.51
C ALA A 644 18.72 -12.18 27.16
N ASP A 645 19.84 -12.49 26.50
CA ASP A 645 20.25 -11.82 25.25
C ASP A 645 20.43 -12.76 24.02
N GLY A 646 19.90 -13.98 24.09
CA GLY A 646 19.62 -14.84 22.92
C GLY A 646 18.29 -15.56 23.15
N ASP A 647 17.43 -15.68 22.12
CA ASP A 647 16.09 -16.29 22.25
C ASP A 647 16.14 -17.82 22.53
N GLY A 648 17.35 -18.39 22.67
CA GLY A 648 17.62 -19.78 23.01
C GLY A 648 17.21 -20.76 21.92
N VAL A 649 16.90 -20.26 20.71
CA VAL A 649 16.34 -21.04 19.61
C VAL A 649 17.46 -21.75 18.87
N ALA A 650 17.55 -23.06 19.05
CA ALA A 650 18.45 -23.91 18.30
C ALA A 650 17.94 -24.14 16.87
N ALA A 651 16.69 -24.54 16.69
CA ALA A 651 16.14 -24.80 15.36
C ALA A 651 14.67 -24.41 15.24
N THR A 652 14.27 -23.90 14.09
CA THR A 652 12.85 -23.69 13.74
C THR A 652 12.57 -24.27 12.37
N GLY A 653 11.40 -24.88 12.20
CA GLY A 653 11.12 -25.52 10.93
C GLY A 653 9.68 -25.95 10.75
N ARG A 654 9.45 -26.62 9.62
CA ARG A 654 8.17 -27.18 9.23
C ARG A 654 8.34 -28.65 8.89
N MET A 655 7.31 -29.42 9.21
CA MET A 655 7.24 -30.84 8.91
C MET A 655 5.87 -31.16 8.34
N THR A 656 5.81 -31.86 7.22
CA THR A 656 4.55 -32.37 6.66
C THR A 656 4.61 -33.88 6.60
N ILE A 657 3.61 -34.55 7.19
CA ILE A 657 3.51 -36.01 7.24
C ILE A 657 2.20 -36.44 6.61
N VAL A 658 2.29 -37.33 5.63
CA VAL A 658 1.13 -38.04 5.09
C VAL A 658 0.96 -39.33 5.89
N HIS A 659 -0.11 -39.43 6.69
CA HIS A 659 -0.40 -40.64 7.45
C HIS A 659 -1.23 -41.60 6.57
N SER A 660 -0.68 -42.76 6.24
CA SER A 660 -1.44 -43.83 5.60
C SER A 660 -2.09 -44.69 6.70
N ALA A 661 -3.41 -44.82 6.72
CA ALA A 661 -4.04 -45.84 7.56
C ALA A 661 -3.46 -47.22 7.20
N ALA A 662 -3.17 -48.05 8.19
CA ALA A 662 -2.45 -49.34 8.03
C ALA A 662 -3.12 -50.34 7.06
N ARG A 663 -4.30 -50.03 6.52
CA ARG A 663 -5.05 -50.84 5.55
C ARG A 663 -5.53 -50.09 4.29
N ALA A 664 -5.19 -48.82 4.10
CA ALA A 664 -5.66 -48.03 2.95
C ALA A 664 -4.54 -47.74 1.94
N LYS A 665 -4.85 -47.84 0.64
CA LYS A 665 -3.99 -47.31 -0.42
C LYS A 665 -3.91 -45.78 -0.23
N GLY A 666 -2.71 -45.26 0.02
CA GLY A 666 -2.47 -43.92 0.57
C GLY A 666 -3.11 -42.75 -0.18
N SER A 667 -4.34 -42.41 0.19
CA SER A 667 -5.00 -41.10 0.02
C SER A 667 -6.42 -41.08 0.60
N GLU A 668 -6.80 -42.01 1.48
CA GLU A 668 -8.14 -41.98 2.06
C GLU A 668 -8.28 -40.81 3.04
N PRO A 669 -9.38 -40.06 2.97
CA PRO A 669 -9.57 -38.90 3.83
C PRO A 669 -9.68 -39.32 5.31
N TRP A 670 -9.16 -38.49 6.23
CA TRP A 670 -9.35 -38.70 7.68
C TRP A 670 -10.83 -38.89 8.01
N PRO A 671 -11.19 -39.87 8.87
CA PRO A 671 -12.52 -39.96 9.47
C PRO A 671 -12.94 -38.64 10.13
N ASP A 672 -14.23 -38.30 10.06
CA ASP A 672 -14.73 -36.98 10.50
C ASP A 672 -14.51 -36.71 12.00
N ASP A 673 -14.53 -37.75 12.82
CA ASP A 673 -14.22 -37.69 14.25
C ASP A 673 -12.75 -37.33 14.50
N VAL A 674 -11.84 -37.92 13.72
CA VAL A 674 -10.40 -37.61 13.76
C VAL A 674 -10.12 -36.19 13.28
N ARG A 675 -10.76 -35.73 12.19
CA ARG A 675 -10.63 -34.34 11.72
C ARG A 675 -11.10 -33.33 12.75
N ARG A 676 -12.25 -33.61 13.38
CA ARG A 676 -12.83 -32.74 14.40
C ARG A 676 -11.87 -32.60 15.57
N LEU A 677 -11.35 -33.72 16.07
CA LEU A 677 -10.38 -33.73 17.17
C LEU A 677 -9.10 -32.95 16.82
N LEU A 678 -8.52 -33.19 15.64
CA LEU A 678 -7.33 -32.48 15.15
C LEU A 678 -7.55 -30.98 14.90
N SER A 679 -8.81 -30.53 14.83
CA SER A 679 -9.16 -29.12 14.63
C SER A 679 -9.58 -28.42 15.92
N THR A 680 -9.80 -29.13 17.03
CA THR A 680 -10.37 -28.56 18.26
C THR A 680 -9.60 -28.86 19.55
N ALA A 681 -8.61 -29.76 19.55
CA ALA A 681 -8.03 -30.26 20.79
C ALA A 681 -7.07 -29.29 21.52
N GLY A 682 -6.59 -28.21 20.87
CA GLY A 682 -5.75 -27.20 21.52
C GLY A 682 -4.43 -27.72 22.10
N ALA A 683 -3.79 -26.90 22.93
CA ALA A 683 -2.51 -27.24 23.54
C ALA A 683 -2.62 -28.45 24.49
N GLN A 684 -1.70 -29.40 24.34
CA GLN A 684 -1.58 -30.60 25.16
C GLN A 684 -0.55 -30.38 26.28
N ALA A 685 -0.72 -31.11 27.39
CA ALA A 685 0.20 -31.04 28.52
C ALA A 685 1.64 -31.41 28.10
N PRO A 686 2.66 -30.70 28.62
CA PRO A 686 4.05 -30.98 28.28
C PRO A 686 4.51 -32.35 28.77
N GLU A 687 5.53 -32.91 28.13
CA GLU A 687 6.12 -34.20 28.51
C GLU A 687 7.64 -34.10 28.70
N LEU A 688 8.10 -34.58 29.87
CA LEU A 688 9.49 -34.64 30.26
C LEU A 688 10.03 -36.06 30.01
N PHE A 689 11.05 -36.18 29.16
CA PHE A 689 11.82 -37.41 29.01
C PHE A 689 13.00 -37.37 29.97
N ALA A 690 13.11 -38.40 30.81
CA ALA A 690 14.19 -38.55 31.80
C ALA A 690 15.51 -38.96 31.16
#